data_AF-A0A4S4BHF3-F1
#
_entry.id   AF-A0A4S4BHF3-F1
#
_cell.length_a   1.000
_cell.length_b   1.000
_cell.length_c   1.000
_cell.angle_alpha   90.00
_cell.angle_beta   90.00
_cell.angle_gamma   90.00
#
_symmetry.space_group_name_H-M   'P 1'
#
loop_
_entity.id
_entity.type
_entity.pdbx_description
1 polymer ?
#
loop_
_entity_poly.entity_id
_entity_poly.type
_entity_poly.pdbx_seq_one_letter_code
_entity_poly.pdbx_strand_id
1 'polypeptide(L)'
;MIFGASLGPFVKKALENKAFQTNVNKIIEFLPQPPELSNMDAVVLGPKDMKGATGQALNEAVSIRHPRVAVFYFYMKDEEAELIGGDVRKIQAGKVTPDGIQQAVVSVIEMQAIGSDSRVLESADAKSFRPAVSLPGLPDEARTEAEELRFEESEAGAMPEAHREREAAREEAASASEAAAASAVDTSVADTSHERMASIGLSSEEVADLLSGASGLSIEAKLTEMGKFGDFDYFKRSLGKENVVSDLLRENTEYATVVNLLDVLDRRLFEVFKDTSLPPGERFERIKQIGVERAAYSGIGSSLLADKVRSIMEAVVTAAEATVEARIEQLRSALGTIADAKSVYEDRGRLDALIQSRLAIQADLMELSKQIIEVYMAMDRNVNELLTGIEDHHASENDYVNEIMKPYKPLLVPQNIGAVTNRLIGDLQRSRVALSIVEDKIKPLINLVFKLCEEDAIIIDYQQKLIQLLMAQRVEDVVVVDTLIKNSLRLFVGASDTGRTATAVTWSGIVARRHNTLLLDLTGQSKLRHYGMEPIGLEELLENRIERPFLGVEADLGEDLERVDQVVAELKTRLHYYANIHVILDASQTWLLDRLAASALSVHFITDCTPRGTEQVKRAIEGFKEDNIARKIVLIDPPIEPLRLLSELSVDPLTTKLIVLPRLNPLKACSLTRTRPYESQEITEVFEEAFR
;
A
#
# COMPACT_ATOMS: atom_id res chain seq x y z
N MET A 1 22.29 9.78 3.06
CA MET A 1 22.08 8.88 1.91
C MET A 1 23.13 9.12 0.84
N ILE A 2 23.46 8.12 0.01
CA ILE A 2 24.55 8.21 -0.98
C ILE A 2 23.99 8.42 -2.38
N PHE A 3 24.36 9.53 -3.02
CA PHE A 3 23.80 9.94 -4.30
C PHE A 3 24.70 9.50 -5.46
N GLY A 4 24.12 9.06 -6.57
CA GLY A 4 24.87 8.72 -7.78
C GLY A 4 24.18 9.22 -9.05
N ALA A 5 24.95 9.84 -9.94
CA ALA A 5 24.49 10.26 -11.26
C ALA A 5 24.71 9.17 -12.31
N SER A 6 25.73 9.30 -13.18
CA SER A 6 26.02 8.29 -14.22
C SER A 6 26.34 6.90 -13.65
N LEU A 7 26.84 6.84 -12.42
CA LEU A 7 27.11 5.60 -11.69
C LEU A 7 25.94 5.18 -10.78
N GLY A 8 24.84 5.94 -10.76
CA GLY A 8 23.68 5.69 -9.90
C GLY A 8 23.11 4.27 -9.93
N PRO A 9 22.98 3.59 -11.09
CA PRO A 9 22.55 2.19 -11.13
C PRO A 9 23.50 1.24 -10.39
N PHE A 10 24.80 1.48 -10.48
CA PHE A 10 25.81 0.65 -9.80
C PHE A 10 25.84 0.93 -8.30
N VAL A 11 25.69 2.20 -7.90
CA VAL A 11 25.60 2.62 -6.50
C VAL A 11 24.35 2.04 -5.84
N LYS A 12 23.21 2.07 -6.54
CA LYS A 12 21.95 1.47 -6.06
C LYS A 12 22.05 -0.05 -5.94
N LYS A 13 22.74 -0.72 -6.87
CA LYS A 13 22.99 -2.16 -6.80
C LYS A 13 23.96 -2.55 -5.66
N ALA A 14 24.91 -1.68 -5.32
CA ALA A 14 25.94 -1.95 -4.31
C ALA A 14 25.46 -1.70 -2.86
N LEU A 15 24.55 -0.74 -2.66
CA LEU A 15 24.20 -0.21 -1.34
C LEU A 15 22.69 -0.21 -1.07
N GLU A 16 21.90 -0.70 -2.03
CA GLU A 16 20.45 -0.89 -1.95
C GLU A 16 19.73 0.33 -1.36
N ASN A 17 19.15 0.20 -0.16
CA ASN A 17 18.33 1.22 0.49
C ASN A 17 19.11 2.44 1.00
N LYS A 18 20.45 2.39 0.98
CA LYS A 18 21.32 3.52 1.39
C LYS A 18 21.73 4.42 0.23
N ALA A 19 21.35 4.05 -1.00
CA ALA A 19 21.76 4.73 -2.23
C ALA A 19 20.58 5.30 -3.03
N PHE A 20 20.80 6.48 -3.61
CA PHE A 20 19.81 7.19 -4.41
C PHE A 20 20.38 7.56 -5.78
N GLN A 21 19.73 7.07 -6.83
CA GLN A 21 20.07 7.43 -8.20
C GLN A 21 19.35 8.73 -8.57
N THR A 22 20.10 9.75 -9.00
CA THR A 22 19.55 11.05 -9.39
C THR A 22 20.29 11.63 -10.60
N ASN A 23 19.91 12.83 -11.06
CA ASN A 23 20.61 13.54 -12.12
C ASN A 23 21.65 14.54 -11.57
N VAL A 24 22.59 14.95 -12.42
CA VAL A 24 23.68 15.88 -12.06
C VAL A 24 23.15 17.23 -11.58
N ASN A 25 22.07 17.75 -12.17
CA ASN A 25 21.51 19.06 -11.78
C ASN A 25 21.00 19.09 -10.32
N LYS A 26 20.35 18.01 -9.86
CA LYS A 26 19.94 17.91 -8.44
C LYS A 26 21.13 17.76 -7.50
N ILE A 27 22.19 17.09 -7.95
CA ILE A 27 23.43 16.98 -7.15
C ILE A 27 24.09 18.35 -6.98
N ILE A 28 24.14 19.16 -8.05
CA ILE A 28 24.66 20.53 -8.02
C ILE A 28 23.90 21.39 -7.00
N GLU A 29 22.57 21.26 -6.96
CA GLU A 29 21.71 21.99 -6.03
C GLU A 29 21.91 21.57 -4.56
N PHE A 30 22.16 20.27 -4.33
CA PHE A 30 22.24 19.70 -2.98
C PHE A 30 23.64 19.72 -2.36
N LEU A 31 24.71 19.78 -3.17
CA LEU A 31 26.10 19.76 -2.68
C LEU A 31 26.45 20.87 -1.68
N PRO A 32 25.95 22.12 -1.83
CA PRO A 32 26.21 23.20 -0.89
C PRO A 32 25.33 23.13 0.37
N GLN A 33 24.27 22.32 0.36
CA GLN A 33 23.29 22.25 1.45
C GLN A 33 23.73 21.27 2.55
N PRO A 34 23.35 21.51 3.83
CA PRO A 34 23.67 20.58 4.91
C PRO A 34 22.92 19.25 4.77
N PRO A 35 23.50 18.11 5.19
CA PRO A 35 22.89 16.78 5.05
C PRO A 35 21.52 16.64 5.71
N GLU A 36 21.21 17.44 6.75
CA GLU A 36 19.90 17.45 7.41
C GLU A 36 18.76 17.96 6.52
N LEU A 37 19.08 18.80 5.52
CA LEU A 37 18.10 19.35 4.56
C LEU A 37 18.11 18.59 3.24
N SER A 38 19.29 18.21 2.75
CA SER A 38 19.44 17.54 1.45
C SER A 38 19.35 16.01 1.52
N ASN A 39 19.41 15.43 2.72
CA ASN A 39 19.58 14.00 2.99
C ASN A 39 20.83 13.37 2.32
N MET A 40 21.75 14.19 1.81
CA MET A 40 22.93 13.73 1.08
C MET A 40 24.14 13.70 2.01
N ASP A 41 24.66 12.50 2.28
CA ASP A 41 25.87 12.29 3.09
C ASP A 41 27.11 12.11 2.20
N ALA A 42 26.94 11.51 1.02
CA ALA A 42 28.00 11.38 0.04
C ALA A 42 27.46 11.34 -1.39
N VAL A 43 28.34 11.62 -2.35
CA VAL A 43 28.05 11.52 -3.78
C VAL A 43 29.13 10.71 -4.50
N VAL A 44 28.69 9.89 -5.46
CA VAL A 44 29.56 9.07 -6.33
C VAL A 44 29.41 9.56 -7.77
N LEU A 45 30.52 10.01 -8.34
CA LEU A 45 30.63 10.61 -9.67
C LEU A 45 31.57 9.80 -10.55
N GLY A 46 31.32 9.83 -11.87
CA GLY A 46 32.19 9.24 -12.88
C GLY A 46 32.58 10.23 -13.98
N PRO A 47 33.45 9.83 -14.92
CA PRO A 47 34.01 10.74 -15.93
C PRO A 47 32.97 11.23 -16.94
N LYS A 48 31.83 10.54 -17.05
CA LYS A 48 30.70 10.96 -17.87
C LYS A 48 29.94 12.15 -17.27
N ASP A 49 29.97 12.30 -15.94
CA ASP A 49 29.29 13.40 -15.24
C ASP A 49 30.06 14.73 -15.36
N MET A 50 31.36 14.67 -15.64
CA MET A 50 32.26 15.83 -15.73
C MET A 50 32.39 16.41 -17.15
N LYS A 51 31.63 15.91 -18.13
CA LYS A 51 31.72 16.36 -19.53
C LYS A 51 30.72 17.49 -19.84
N GLY A 52 31.18 18.50 -20.57
CA GLY A 52 30.34 19.60 -21.07
C GLY A 52 30.04 20.69 -20.03
N ALA A 53 29.12 21.60 -20.35
CA ALA A 53 28.78 22.76 -19.51
C ALA A 53 28.27 22.36 -18.12
N THR A 54 27.52 21.26 -18.02
CA THR A 54 27.02 20.72 -16.75
C THR A 54 28.13 20.18 -15.85
N GLY A 55 29.20 19.64 -16.44
CA GLY A 55 30.38 19.17 -15.71
C GLY A 55 31.21 20.30 -15.10
N GLN A 56 31.27 21.45 -15.78
CA GLN A 56 31.91 22.66 -15.24
C GLN A 56 31.15 23.19 -14.01
N ALA A 57 29.82 23.28 -14.11
CA ALA A 57 28.96 23.67 -12.99
C ALA A 57 29.04 22.68 -11.81
N LEU A 58 29.18 21.37 -12.08
CA LEU A 58 29.41 20.36 -11.05
C LEU A 58 30.75 20.53 -10.35
N ASN A 59 31.81 20.86 -11.09
CA ASN A 59 33.13 21.10 -10.52
C ASN A 59 33.14 22.35 -9.62
N GLU A 60 32.42 23.41 -10.02
CA GLU A 60 32.19 24.58 -9.18
C GLU A 60 31.39 24.22 -7.92
N ALA A 61 30.31 23.45 -8.03
CA ALA A 61 29.52 22.98 -6.89
C ALA A 61 30.31 22.12 -5.90
N VAL A 62 31.24 21.30 -6.40
CA VAL A 62 32.16 20.50 -5.56
C VAL A 62 33.12 21.38 -4.77
N SER A 63 33.49 22.55 -5.30
CA SER A 63 34.38 23.50 -4.61
C SER A 63 33.69 24.25 -3.47
N ILE A 64 32.37 24.47 -3.55
CA ILE A 64 31.54 25.15 -2.54
C ILE A 64 30.73 24.17 -1.67
N ARG A 65 31.07 22.88 -1.69
CA ARG A 65 30.30 21.83 -1.00
C ARG A 65 30.29 22.00 0.52
N HIS A 66 29.26 21.45 1.16
CA HIS A 66 29.19 21.39 2.60
C HIS A 66 30.27 20.43 3.19
N PRO A 67 31.00 20.78 4.26
CA PRO A 67 32.13 19.99 4.79
C PRO A 67 31.79 18.56 5.23
N ARG A 68 30.52 18.30 5.54
CA ARG A 68 30.02 16.98 5.97
C ARG A 68 29.64 16.06 4.81
N VAL A 69 29.65 16.55 3.56
CA VAL A 69 29.30 15.76 2.37
C VAL A 69 30.56 15.24 1.69
N ALA A 70 30.70 13.93 1.57
CA ALA A 70 31.85 13.30 0.91
C ALA A 70 31.64 13.16 -0.61
N VAL A 71 32.69 13.42 -1.41
CA VAL A 71 32.65 13.27 -2.87
C VAL A 71 33.62 12.17 -3.31
N PHE A 72 33.11 11.17 -4.02
CA PHE A 72 33.85 10.06 -4.60
C PHE A 72 33.87 10.18 -6.12
N TYR A 73 35.05 10.10 -6.72
CA TYR A 73 35.20 10.15 -8.17
C TYR A 73 35.94 8.91 -8.68
N PHE A 74 35.23 8.08 -9.44
CA PHE A 74 35.79 6.88 -10.04
C PHE A 74 36.25 7.18 -11.47
N TYR A 75 37.48 6.82 -11.81
CA TYR A 75 38.05 7.03 -13.14
C TYR A 75 38.80 5.80 -13.64
N MET A 76 38.92 5.67 -14.97
CA MET A 76 39.57 4.51 -15.60
C MET A 76 40.94 4.87 -16.19
N LYS A 77 41.10 6.09 -16.74
CA LYS A 77 42.36 6.56 -17.33
C LYS A 77 42.93 7.75 -16.56
N ASP A 78 44.24 7.88 -16.49
CA ASP A 78 44.89 8.96 -15.72
C ASP A 78 44.52 10.36 -16.23
N GLU A 79 44.31 10.52 -17.54
CA GLU A 79 43.81 11.76 -18.15
C GLU A 79 42.41 12.17 -17.63
N GLU A 80 41.60 11.22 -17.16
CA GLU A 80 40.26 11.48 -16.61
C GLU A 80 40.31 11.92 -15.14
N ALA A 81 41.44 11.72 -14.45
CA ALA A 81 41.63 12.16 -13.08
C ALA A 81 41.74 13.69 -12.98
N GLU A 82 42.18 14.35 -14.05
CA GLU A 82 42.35 15.81 -14.10
C GLU A 82 41.03 16.57 -14.34
N LEU A 83 39.95 15.86 -14.70
CA LEU A 83 38.63 16.46 -15.01
C LEU A 83 37.89 17.02 -13.79
N ILE A 84 38.30 16.66 -12.57
CA ILE A 84 37.70 17.15 -11.33
C ILE A 84 38.76 17.75 -10.40
N GLY A 85 38.49 18.96 -9.91
CA GLY A 85 39.30 19.69 -8.95
C GLY A 85 38.71 19.66 -7.54
N GLY A 86 39.46 20.13 -6.54
CA GLY A 86 39.02 20.20 -5.15
C GLY A 86 39.31 18.94 -4.31
N ASP A 87 38.86 18.93 -3.06
CA ASP A 87 39.13 17.89 -2.07
C ASP A 87 38.30 16.61 -2.33
N VAL A 88 38.46 15.96 -3.47
CA VAL A 88 37.67 14.80 -3.88
C VAL A 88 38.48 13.52 -3.71
N ARG A 89 37.85 12.44 -3.21
CA ARG A 89 38.50 11.13 -3.17
C ARG A 89 38.44 10.47 -4.55
N LYS A 90 39.56 10.51 -5.26
CA LYS A 90 39.74 9.94 -6.60
C LYS A 90 40.15 8.46 -6.50
N ILE A 91 39.43 7.58 -7.20
CA ILE A 91 39.66 6.13 -7.17
C ILE A 91 39.82 5.62 -8.60
N GLN A 92 40.99 5.05 -8.90
CA GLN A 92 41.27 4.43 -10.18
C GLN A 92 40.77 2.98 -10.17
N ALA A 93 39.84 2.64 -11.06
CA ALA A 93 39.31 1.28 -11.18
C ALA A 93 39.40 0.80 -12.63
N GLY A 94 40.08 -0.33 -12.87
CA GLY A 94 40.18 -0.94 -14.21
C GLY A 94 38.83 -1.38 -14.79
N LYS A 95 37.83 -1.61 -13.92
CA LYS A 95 36.41 -1.78 -14.26
C LYS A 95 35.57 -1.34 -13.07
N VAL A 96 34.56 -0.48 -13.29
CA VAL A 96 33.66 -0.04 -12.22
C VAL A 96 32.68 -1.17 -11.89
N THR A 97 32.94 -1.90 -10.80
CA THR A 97 32.07 -2.97 -10.28
C THR A 97 31.33 -2.49 -9.01
N PRO A 98 30.12 -3.02 -8.73
CA PRO A 98 29.37 -2.71 -7.52
C PRO A 98 30.20 -2.93 -6.23
N ASP A 99 30.95 -4.03 -6.17
CA ASP A 99 31.78 -4.38 -5.00
C ASP A 99 32.90 -3.36 -4.74
N GLY A 100 33.50 -2.81 -5.80
CA GLY A 100 34.53 -1.78 -5.69
C GLY A 100 33.98 -0.44 -5.20
N ILE A 101 32.73 -0.11 -5.56
CA ILE A 101 32.03 1.08 -5.05
C ILE A 101 31.68 0.88 -3.57
N GLN A 102 31.20 -0.30 -3.18
CA GLN A 102 30.83 -0.62 -1.80
C GLN A 102 32.05 -0.52 -0.86
N GLN A 103 33.18 -1.14 -1.23
CA GLN A 103 34.41 -1.11 -0.42
C GLN A 103 34.94 0.32 -0.24
N ALA A 104 34.94 1.12 -1.30
CA ALA A 104 35.38 2.51 -1.26
C ALA A 104 34.52 3.36 -0.33
N VAL A 105 33.20 3.22 -0.40
CA VAL A 105 32.24 3.98 0.42
C VAL A 105 32.34 3.57 1.89
N VAL A 106 32.40 2.26 2.18
CA VAL A 106 32.47 1.74 3.56
C VAL A 106 33.75 2.19 4.26
N SER A 107 34.89 2.20 3.56
CA SER A 107 36.17 2.66 4.11
C SER A 107 36.14 4.11 4.62
N VAL A 108 35.20 4.94 4.15
CA VAL A 108 35.09 6.35 4.55
C VAL A 108 34.06 6.56 5.65
N ILE A 109 32.98 5.77 5.66
CA ILE A 109 32.03 5.76 6.77
C ILE A 109 32.76 5.34 8.05
N GLU A 110 33.66 4.35 7.96
CA GLU A 110 34.52 3.95 9.08
C GLU A 110 35.53 5.04 9.47
N MET A 111 36.14 5.77 8.51
CA MET A 111 37.04 6.89 8.83
C MET A 111 36.33 8.12 9.42
N GLN A 112 35.09 8.42 9.01
CA GLN A 112 34.30 9.52 9.59
C GLN A 112 33.72 9.16 10.96
N ALA A 113 33.45 7.87 11.22
CA ALA A 113 33.09 7.37 12.55
C ALA A 113 34.25 7.52 13.56
N ILE A 114 35.51 7.46 13.10
CA ILE A 114 36.71 7.66 13.95
C ILE A 114 36.95 9.14 14.32
N GLY A 115 36.19 10.09 13.78
CA GLY A 115 36.41 11.54 13.97
C GLY A 115 35.26 12.35 14.57
N SER A 116 34.12 11.74 14.91
CA SER A 116 32.95 12.46 15.44
C SER A 116 32.30 11.73 16.61
N ASP A 117 33.12 11.38 17.60
CA ASP A 117 32.68 10.74 18.82
C ASP A 117 32.06 11.78 19.79
N SER A 118 30.74 11.93 19.71
CA SER A 118 29.91 12.56 20.75
C SER A 118 28.50 11.97 20.79
N ARG A 119 28.41 10.64 20.69
CA ARG A 119 27.19 9.93 21.05
C ARG A 119 27.53 8.84 22.04
N VAL A 120 27.25 9.14 23.30
CA VAL A 120 27.16 8.15 24.37
C VAL A 120 26.24 7.02 23.89
N LEU A 121 26.81 5.83 23.70
CA LEU A 121 26.06 4.59 23.55
C LEU A 121 25.51 4.21 24.93
N GLU A 122 24.33 4.73 25.28
CA GLU A 122 23.53 4.18 26.37
C GLU A 122 22.72 2.99 25.86
N SER A 123 23.07 1.80 26.36
CA SER A 123 22.34 0.55 26.20
C SER A 123 20.94 0.63 26.81
N ALA A 124 19.95 0.05 26.12
CA ALA A 124 18.53 0.08 26.46
C ALA A 124 18.14 -0.75 27.70
N ASP A 125 19.08 -1.44 28.36
CA ASP A 125 18.81 -2.26 29.54
C ASP A 125 18.91 -1.51 30.89
N ALA A 126 19.10 -0.19 30.89
CA ALA A 126 19.27 0.62 32.11
C ALA A 126 18.09 1.57 32.43
N LYS A 127 16.87 1.33 31.92
CA LYS A 127 15.66 2.13 32.24
C LYS A 127 14.51 1.34 32.85
N SER A 128 14.82 0.39 33.72
CA SER A 128 13.84 -0.24 34.61
C SER A 128 14.27 -0.23 36.07
N PHE A 129 14.77 0.91 36.57
CA PHE A 129 14.56 1.34 37.96
C PHE A 129 15.11 2.76 38.17
N ARG A 130 14.24 3.76 38.32
CA ARG A 130 14.49 4.85 39.27
C ARG A 130 13.19 5.22 39.99
N PRO A 131 13.23 5.34 41.33
CA PRO A 131 12.07 5.62 42.16
C PRO A 131 11.61 7.07 41.94
N ALA A 132 10.31 7.27 42.15
CA ALA A 132 9.65 8.57 42.02
C ALA A 132 10.38 9.66 42.83
N VAL A 133 10.85 10.69 42.14
CA VAL A 133 11.22 11.96 42.77
C VAL A 133 9.98 12.84 42.77
N SER A 134 9.52 13.10 43.99
CA SER A 134 8.51 14.05 44.40
C SER A 134 8.68 15.44 43.78
N LEU A 135 7.59 16.05 43.32
CA LEU A 135 7.43 17.51 43.27
C LEU A 135 6.25 17.92 44.17
N PRO A 136 6.36 19.06 44.89
CA PRO A 136 5.54 19.36 46.04
C PRO A 136 4.29 20.20 45.70
N GLY A 137 3.20 19.93 46.42
CA GLY A 137 2.18 20.92 46.77
C GLY A 137 0.81 20.78 46.10
N LEU A 138 -0.13 20.12 46.80
CA LEU A 138 -1.52 20.53 47.14
C LEU A 138 -2.33 19.28 47.61
N PRO A 139 -3.34 19.42 48.50
CA PRO A 139 -3.52 18.54 49.67
C PRO A 139 -4.32 17.23 49.44
N ASP A 140 -4.01 16.24 50.28
CA ASP A 140 -4.54 14.86 50.34
C ASP A 140 -5.92 14.72 51.03
N GLU A 141 -7.05 14.90 50.32
CA GLU A 141 -8.38 14.49 50.85
C GLU A 141 -9.34 13.85 49.82
N ALA A 142 -8.88 13.26 48.72
CA ALA A 142 -9.79 12.61 47.76
C ALA A 142 -9.26 11.34 47.09
N ARG A 143 -8.43 10.55 47.79
CA ARG A 143 -7.80 9.33 47.25
C ARG A 143 -8.33 8.00 47.80
N THR A 144 -9.48 8.00 48.48
CA THR A 144 -9.97 6.78 49.15
C THR A 144 -11.38 6.32 48.73
N GLU A 145 -11.92 6.77 47.60
CA GLU A 145 -13.23 6.29 47.10
C GLU A 145 -13.22 5.75 45.65
N ALA A 146 -12.05 5.68 44.99
CA ALA A 146 -11.96 5.26 43.58
C ALA A 146 -11.37 3.84 43.36
N GLU A 147 -10.90 3.16 44.42
CA GLU A 147 -10.31 1.82 44.31
C GLU A 147 -11.25 0.68 44.74
N GLU A 148 -12.46 0.95 45.23
CA GLU A 148 -13.46 -0.08 45.62
C GLU A 148 -14.55 -0.36 44.56
N LEU A 149 -14.50 0.24 43.36
CA LEU A 149 -15.51 0.03 42.31
C LEU A 149 -14.99 -0.71 41.05
N ARG A 150 -13.86 -1.42 41.15
CA ARG A 150 -13.28 -2.19 40.02
C ARG A 150 -13.31 -3.71 40.19
N PHE A 151 -14.01 -4.22 41.20
CA PHE A 151 -14.15 -5.64 41.47
C PHE A 151 -15.61 -5.96 41.78
N GLU A 152 -16.48 -5.84 40.77
CA GLU A 152 -17.73 -6.62 40.64
C GLU A 152 -18.30 -6.37 39.24
N GLU A 153 -18.95 -7.39 38.68
CA GLU A 153 -19.57 -7.43 37.33
C GLU A 153 -18.68 -7.85 36.14
N SER A 154 -18.08 -9.04 36.27
CA SER A 154 -18.19 -10.05 35.20
C SER A 154 -19.35 -10.99 35.53
N GLU A 155 -20.22 -11.24 34.54
CA GLU A 155 -21.38 -12.15 34.54
C GLU A 155 -22.72 -11.58 35.05
N ALA A 156 -23.57 -11.11 34.13
CA ALA A 156 -24.97 -11.52 34.00
C ALA A 156 -25.63 -10.84 32.79
N GLY A 157 -26.32 -11.61 31.95
CA GLY A 157 -27.19 -11.07 30.90
C GLY A 157 -28.52 -10.57 31.44
N ALA A 158 -28.94 -9.39 30.98
CA ALA A 158 -30.33 -8.96 30.74
C ALA A 158 -30.30 -7.49 30.31
N MET A 159 -30.99 -7.14 29.21
CA MET A 159 -31.29 -5.74 28.91
C MET A 159 -32.20 -5.15 30.00
N PRO A 160 -31.95 -3.91 30.47
CA PRO A 160 -32.96 -3.14 31.16
C PRO A 160 -33.42 -1.91 30.36
N GLU A 161 -34.74 -1.81 30.25
CA GLU A 161 -35.71 -0.75 29.93
C GLU A 161 -35.37 0.75 30.13
N ALA A 162 -34.12 1.20 30.12
CA ALA A 162 -33.77 2.62 30.32
C ALA A 162 -33.71 3.47 29.03
N HIS A 163 -33.97 2.88 27.86
CA HIS A 163 -33.91 3.58 26.56
C HIS A 163 -35.27 4.05 26.01
N ARG A 164 -36.40 3.61 26.60
CA ARG A 164 -37.75 4.01 26.11
C ARG A 164 -38.31 5.26 26.77
N GLU A 165 -37.85 5.65 27.97
CA GLU A 165 -38.33 6.88 28.63
C GLU A 165 -37.57 8.14 28.19
N ARG A 166 -36.41 8.00 27.53
CA ARG A 166 -35.63 9.13 27.01
C ARG A 166 -36.00 9.55 25.57
N GLU A 167 -36.72 8.72 24.84
CA GLU A 167 -37.26 9.08 23.52
C GLU A 167 -38.63 9.77 23.63
N ALA A 168 -39.48 9.38 24.59
CA ALA A 168 -40.78 10.02 24.82
C ALA A 168 -40.67 11.49 25.30
N ALA A 169 -39.65 11.82 26.10
CA ALA A 169 -39.42 13.20 26.58
C ALA A 169 -38.84 14.15 25.50
N ARG A 170 -38.34 13.60 24.37
CA ARG A 170 -37.73 14.39 23.29
C ARG A 170 -38.72 14.75 22.19
N GLU A 171 -39.78 13.97 22.01
CA GLU A 171 -40.89 14.29 21.09
C GLU A 171 -41.89 15.32 21.68
N GLU A 172 -42.04 15.38 23.01
CA GLU A 172 -42.90 16.36 23.68
C GLU A 172 -42.29 17.78 23.71
N ALA A 173 -40.96 17.90 23.62
CA ALA A 173 -40.27 19.20 23.55
C ALA A 173 -40.22 19.80 22.14
N ALA A 174 -40.40 18.99 21.09
CA ALA A 174 -40.40 19.44 19.70
C ALA A 174 -41.75 20.05 19.27
N SER A 175 -42.87 19.57 19.83
CA SER A 175 -44.22 20.05 19.50
C SER A 175 -44.62 21.37 20.20
N ALA A 176 -43.88 21.80 21.23
CA ALA A 176 -44.14 23.06 21.95
C ALA A 176 -43.43 24.30 21.34
N SER A 177 -42.47 24.10 20.43
CA SER A 177 -41.71 25.19 19.80
C SER A 177 -42.36 25.72 18.51
N GLU A 178 -43.30 24.99 17.91
CA GLU A 178 -44.00 25.38 16.67
C GLU A 178 -45.25 26.25 16.91
N ALA A 179 -45.67 26.44 18.17
CA ALA A 179 -46.91 27.16 18.50
C ALA A 179 -46.72 28.60 19.03
N ALA A 180 -45.48 29.12 19.12
CA ALA A 180 -45.21 30.41 19.77
C ALA A 180 -44.71 31.55 18.84
N ALA A 181 -44.60 31.34 17.53
CA ALA A 181 -44.11 32.35 16.59
C ALA A 181 -45.18 32.92 15.63
N ALA A 182 -46.45 32.92 16.04
CA ALA A 182 -47.56 33.51 15.28
C ALA A 182 -48.35 34.52 16.13
N SER A 183 -47.76 35.68 16.43
CA SER A 183 -48.52 36.87 16.80
C SER A 183 -47.66 38.13 16.71
N ALA A 184 -48.21 39.15 16.05
CA ALA A 184 -47.72 40.52 15.92
C ALA A 184 -46.81 40.83 14.73
N VAL A 185 -47.41 41.04 13.55
CA VAL A 185 -47.00 42.15 12.66
C VAL A 185 -48.26 42.83 12.09
N ASP A 186 -48.21 44.15 12.20
CA ASP A 186 -49.19 45.17 11.85
C ASP A 186 -49.54 45.18 10.35
N THR A 187 -50.82 45.27 10.02
CA THR A 187 -51.36 45.23 8.65
C THR A 187 -51.72 46.63 8.19
N SER A 188 -50.83 47.29 7.43
CA SER A 188 -51.24 48.51 6.70
C SER A 188 -50.40 48.95 5.49
N VAL A 189 -49.70 48.05 4.77
CA VAL A 189 -48.97 48.44 3.52
C VAL A 189 -49.19 47.48 2.33
N ALA A 190 -50.00 46.42 2.47
CA ALA A 190 -50.08 45.33 1.48
C ALA A 190 -50.94 45.59 0.23
N ASP A 191 -51.65 46.72 0.13
CA ASP A 191 -52.69 46.89 -0.91
C ASP A 191 -52.21 47.48 -2.26
N THR A 192 -50.92 47.75 -2.45
CA THR A 192 -50.40 48.25 -3.75
C THR A 192 -49.48 47.27 -4.48
N SER A 193 -49.15 46.13 -3.88
CA SER A 193 -48.27 45.09 -4.45
C SER A 193 -49.05 43.99 -5.16
N HIS A 194 -50.28 43.69 -4.74
CA HIS A 194 -51.08 42.58 -5.25
C HIS A 194 -51.53 42.76 -6.71
N GLU A 195 -51.78 44.00 -7.17
CA GLU A 195 -52.16 44.26 -8.56
C GLU A 195 -50.99 44.31 -9.55
N ARG A 196 -49.73 44.35 -9.07
CA ARG A 196 -48.54 44.57 -9.93
C ARG A 196 -47.76 43.30 -10.28
N MET A 197 -47.99 42.17 -9.60
CA MET A 197 -47.23 40.94 -9.80
C MET A 197 -47.88 39.90 -10.73
N ALA A 198 -49.08 40.19 -11.24
CA ALA A 198 -49.75 39.34 -12.24
C ALA A 198 -49.10 39.41 -13.65
N SER A 199 -48.11 40.27 -13.89
CA SER A 199 -47.49 40.46 -15.21
C SER A 199 -46.27 39.57 -15.51
N ILE A 200 -45.88 38.67 -14.59
CA ILE A 200 -44.67 37.82 -14.75
C ILE A 200 -45.02 36.31 -14.83
N GLY A 201 -46.31 35.94 -14.81
CA GLY A 201 -46.72 34.54 -15.06
C GLY A 201 -46.34 33.54 -13.96
N LEU A 202 -46.01 34.01 -12.75
CA LEU A 202 -45.82 33.18 -11.56
C LEU A 202 -47.16 32.89 -10.88
N SER A 203 -47.31 31.67 -10.37
CA SER A 203 -48.52 31.26 -9.63
C SER A 203 -48.54 31.84 -8.22
N SER A 204 -49.74 32.06 -7.67
CA SER A 204 -49.92 32.64 -6.32
C SER A 204 -49.30 31.79 -5.20
N GLU A 205 -49.04 30.50 -5.43
CA GLU A 205 -48.35 29.61 -4.49
C GLU A 205 -46.82 29.83 -4.50
N GLU A 206 -46.21 30.07 -5.67
CA GLU A 206 -44.76 30.32 -5.77
C GLU A 206 -44.34 31.67 -5.15
N VAL A 207 -45.23 32.67 -5.21
CA VAL A 207 -45.01 33.98 -4.57
C VAL A 207 -45.18 33.92 -3.05
N ALA A 208 -46.05 33.02 -2.55
CA ALA A 208 -46.24 32.81 -1.12
C ALA A 208 -45.04 32.09 -0.48
N ASP A 209 -44.41 31.14 -1.21
CA ASP A 209 -43.19 30.45 -0.75
C ASP A 209 -41.94 31.37 -0.74
N LEU A 210 -41.88 32.37 -1.62
CA LEU A 210 -40.80 33.36 -1.65
C LEU A 210 -40.90 34.39 -0.51
N LEU A 211 -42.11 34.70 -0.04
CA LEU A 211 -42.36 35.69 1.01
C LEU A 211 -42.43 35.09 2.42
N SER A 212 -42.63 33.77 2.56
CA SER A 212 -42.63 33.07 3.85
C SER A 212 -41.22 32.86 4.44
N GLY A 213 -40.17 33.00 3.63
CA GLY A 213 -38.76 32.89 4.02
C GLY A 213 -38.14 34.16 4.61
N ALA A 214 -38.82 34.83 5.54
CA ALA A 214 -38.34 36.05 6.19
C ALA A 214 -37.26 35.81 7.27
N SER A 215 -36.11 35.24 6.89
CA SER A 215 -34.75 35.42 7.49
C SER A 215 -33.73 34.37 6.95
N GLY A 216 -33.52 34.28 5.64
CA GLY A 216 -32.55 33.34 5.07
C GLY A 216 -31.14 33.94 4.92
N LEU A 217 -30.11 33.25 5.43
CA LEU A 217 -28.67 33.56 5.20
C LEU A 217 -28.31 33.61 3.70
N SER A 218 -27.24 34.34 3.34
CA SER A 218 -26.72 34.45 1.97
C SER A 218 -26.15 33.13 1.45
N ILE A 219 -26.02 32.97 0.13
CA ILE A 219 -25.36 31.79 -0.46
C ILE A 219 -23.93 31.65 0.09
N GLU A 220 -23.18 32.75 0.22
CA GLU A 220 -21.81 32.74 0.75
C GLU A 220 -21.76 32.37 2.24
N ALA A 221 -22.69 32.89 3.04
CA ALA A 221 -22.79 32.55 4.46
C ALA A 221 -23.10 31.06 4.64
N LYS A 222 -24.03 30.52 3.83
CA LYS A 222 -24.35 29.08 3.82
C LYS A 222 -23.17 28.24 3.37
N LEU A 223 -22.44 28.65 2.33
CA LEU A 223 -21.25 27.94 1.85
C LEU A 223 -20.12 27.92 2.89
N THR A 224 -20.01 28.99 3.68
CA THR A 224 -19.02 29.11 4.76
C THR A 224 -19.41 28.28 5.99
N GLU A 225 -20.71 28.19 6.30
CA GLU A 225 -21.24 27.35 7.39
C GLU A 225 -21.27 25.85 7.06
N MET A 226 -21.31 25.48 5.78
CA MET A 226 -21.31 24.08 5.30
C MET A 226 -19.95 23.35 5.43
N GLY A 227 -19.08 23.77 6.34
CA GLY A 227 -17.84 23.07 6.72
C GLY A 227 -18.05 21.70 7.42
N LYS A 228 -19.27 21.14 7.40
CA LYS A 228 -19.59 19.82 7.92
C LYS A 228 -20.41 19.05 6.88
N PHE A 229 -19.76 18.08 6.24
CA PHE A 229 -20.28 17.16 5.22
C PHE A 229 -20.56 17.80 3.86
N GLY A 230 -19.52 17.72 3.02
CA GLY A 230 -19.47 18.29 1.68
C GLY A 230 -20.37 17.55 0.70
N ASP A 231 -21.41 18.25 0.26
CA ASP A 231 -22.13 17.90 -0.96
C ASP A 231 -21.57 18.77 -2.09
N PHE A 232 -20.55 18.28 -2.80
CA PHE A 232 -19.97 18.98 -3.95
C PHE A 232 -21.05 19.31 -5.01
N ASP A 233 -22.18 18.59 -5.01
CA ASP A 233 -23.34 18.92 -5.83
C ASP A 233 -24.03 20.21 -5.38
N TYR A 234 -24.02 20.55 -4.09
CA TYR A 234 -24.50 21.84 -3.60
C TYR A 234 -23.63 22.99 -4.11
N PHE A 235 -22.31 22.83 -4.18
CA PHE A 235 -21.42 23.83 -4.79
C PHE A 235 -21.74 24.04 -6.28
N LYS A 236 -21.96 22.94 -7.01
CA LYS A 236 -22.38 23.01 -8.43
C LYS A 236 -23.72 23.73 -8.58
N ARG A 237 -24.72 23.43 -7.74
CA ARG A 237 -26.05 24.08 -7.77
C ARG A 237 -26.01 25.56 -7.39
N SER A 238 -25.18 25.93 -6.42
CA SER A 238 -25.05 27.32 -5.96
C SER A 238 -24.50 28.27 -7.02
N LEU A 239 -23.78 27.74 -8.01
CA LEU A 239 -23.26 28.51 -9.15
C LEU A 239 -24.29 28.71 -10.28
N GLY A 240 -25.47 28.07 -10.20
CA GLY A 240 -26.51 28.16 -11.22
C GLY A 240 -27.09 29.57 -11.35
N LYS A 241 -27.23 30.05 -12.59
CA LYS A 241 -27.66 31.43 -12.92
C LYS A 241 -28.92 31.88 -12.17
N GLU A 242 -29.95 31.03 -12.08
CA GLU A 242 -31.22 31.34 -11.40
C GLU A 242 -31.04 31.58 -9.90
N ASN A 243 -30.17 30.80 -9.25
CA ASN A 243 -29.88 30.94 -7.82
C ASN A 243 -29.10 32.23 -7.54
N VAL A 244 -28.12 32.54 -8.39
CA VAL A 244 -27.32 33.76 -8.29
C VAL A 244 -28.19 35.01 -8.46
N VAL A 245 -29.08 35.01 -9.46
CA VAL A 245 -29.99 36.14 -9.73
C VAL A 245 -31.03 36.30 -8.62
N SER A 246 -31.60 35.20 -8.13
CA SER A 246 -32.57 35.21 -7.02
C SER A 246 -31.96 35.76 -5.73
N ASP A 247 -30.73 35.36 -5.39
CA ASP A 247 -30.04 35.87 -4.21
C ASP A 247 -29.63 37.34 -4.36
N LEU A 248 -29.19 37.76 -5.56
CA LEU A 248 -28.91 39.17 -5.86
C LEU A 248 -30.13 40.07 -5.74
N LEU A 249 -31.29 39.64 -6.23
CA LEU A 249 -32.55 40.41 -6.11
C LEU A 249 -32.97 40.58 -4.65
N ARG A 250 -32.66 39.60 -3.81
CA ARG A 250 -32.97 39.60 -2.38
C ARG A 250 -32.02 40.46 -1.56
N GLU A 251 -30.73 40.45 -1.89
CA GLU A 251 -29.67 41.06 -1.07
C GLU A 251 -29.23 42.44 -1.55
N ASN A 252 -29.31 42.69 -2.86
CA ASN A 252 -28.77 43.89 -3.47
C ASN A 252 -29.88 44.80 -4.00
N THR A 253 -30.18 45.85 -3.24
CA THR A 253 -31.20 46.85 -3.59
C THR A 253 -30.86 47.60 -4.87
N GLU A 254 -29.57 47.79 -5.19
CA GLU A 254 -29.14 48.44 -6.44
C GLU A 254 -29.44 47.55 -7.64
N TYR A 255 -29.17 46.23 -7.53
CA TYR A 255 -29.49 45.28 -8.58
C TYR A 255 -31.01 45.19 -8.84
N ALA A 256 -31.81 45.09 -7.79
CA ALA A 256 -33.27 45.11 -7.90
C ALA A 256 -33.79 46.41 -8.55
N THR A 257 -33.16 47.55 -8.25
CA THR A 257 -33.49 48.84 -8.88
C THR A 257 -33.13 48.85 -10.36
N VAL A 258 -31.97 48.30 -10.74
CA VAL A 258 -31.53 48.19 -12.14
C VAL A 258 -32.48 47.30 -12.95
N VAL A 259 -32.90 46.14 -12.42
CA VAL A 259 -33.86 45.25 -13.10
C VAL A 259 -35.19 45.96 -13.32
N ASN A 260 -35.74 46.63 -12.30
CA ASN A 260 -36.97 47.39 -12.43
C ASN A 260 -36.86 48.53 -13.46
N LEU A 261 -35.71 49.21 -13.53
CA LEU A 261 -35.47 50.26 -14.51
C LEU A 261 -35.38 49.70 -15.93
N LEU A 262 -34.78 48.53 -16.13
CA LEU A 262 -34.74 47.85 -17.42
C LEU A 262 -36.15 47.49 -17.91
N ASP A 263 -37.01 46.94 -17.04
CA ASP A 263 -38.41 46.63 -17.36
C ASP A 263 -39.21 47.87 -17.75
N VAL A 264 -39.01 48.98 -17.03
CA VAL A 264 -39.66 50.26 -17.34
C VAL A 264 -39.20 50.79 -18.71
N LEU A 265 -37.90 50.67 -19.02
CA LEU A 265 -37.35 51.08 -20.31
C LEU A 265 -37.88 50.20 -21.45
N ASP A 266 -38.03 48.90 -21.24
CA ASP A 266 -38.60 47.97 -22.24
C ASP A 266 -40.10 48.25 -22.49
N ARG A 267 -40.88 48.55 -21.44
CA ARG A 267 -42.28 49.00 -21.59
C ARG A 267 -42.38 50.32 -22.34
N ARG A 268 -41.53 51.29 -22.00
CA ARG A 268 -41.49 52.60 -22.67
C ARG A 268 -41.09 52.47 -24.13
N LEU A 269 -40.14 51.59 -24.44
CA LEU A 269 -39.72 51.29 -25.80
C LEU A 269 -40.89 50.70 -26.61
N PHE A 270 -41.66 49.79 -26.01
CA PHE A 270 -42.85 49.20 -26.63
C PHE A 270 -43.96 50.24 -26.89
N GLU A 271 -44.22 51.13 -25.94
CA GLU A 271 -45.17 52.23 -26.09
C GLU A 271 -44.77 53.18 -27.24
N VAL A 272 -43.51 53.62 -27.27
CA VAL A 272 -42.97 54.49 -28.33
C VAL A 272 -43.01 53.79 -29.69
N PHE A 273 -42.74 52.48 -29.73
CA PHE A 273 -42.81 51.71 -30.97
C PHE A 273 -44.24 51.64 -31.54
N LYS A 274 -45.24 51.43 -30.67
CA LYS A 274 -46.65 51.33 -31.04
C LYS A 274 -47.35 52.66 -31.30
N ASP A 275 -46.75 53.78 -30.91
CA ASP A 275 -47.33 55.09 -31.09
C ASP A 275 -47.36 55.49 -32.59
N THR A 276 -48.57 55.49 -33.16
CA THR A 276 -48.82 55.87 -34.56
C THR A 276 -48.95 57.38 -34.75
N SER A 277 -48.99 58.16 -33.67
CA SER A 277 -49.05 59.62 -33.73
C SER A 277 -47.68 60.26 -33.98
N LEU A 278 -46.59 59.52 -33.73
CA LEU A 278 -45.22 59.99 -33.93
C LEU A 278 -44.71 59.75 -35.36
N PRO A 279 -44.08 60.76 -36.00
CA PRO A 279 -43.35 60.59 -37.25
C PRO A 279 -42.30 59.47 -37.15
N PRO A 280 -42.10 58.65 -38.20
CA PRO A 280 -41.17 57.52 -38.16
C PRO A 280 -39.73 57.89 -37.73
N GLY A 281 -39.22 59.06 -38.15
CA GLY A 281 -37.89 59.54 -37.76
C GLY A 281 -37.78 59.93 -36.28
N GLU A 282 -38.83 60.55 -35.71
CA GLU A 282 -38.85 60.93 -34.30
C GLU A 282 -39.00 59.71 -33.39
N ARG A 283 -39.82 58.75 -33.79
CA ARG A 283 -39.97 57.46 -33.12
C ARG A 283 -38.67 56.66 -33.13
N PHE A 284 -37.95 56.64 -34.24
CA PHE A 284 -36.65 55.98 -34.35
C PHE A 284 -35.61 56.59 -33.40
N GLU A 285 -35.51 57.94 -33.34
CA GLU A 285 -34.53 58.59 -32.46
C GLU A 285 -34.87 58.38 -30.97
N ARG A 286 -36.17 58.34 -30.61
CA ARG A 286 -36.59 57.99 -29.24
C ARG A 286 -36.28 56.54 -28.88
N ILE A 287 -36.51 55.58 -29.77
CA ILE A 287 -36.13 54.16 -29.55
C ILE A 287 -34.61 54.04 -29.38
N LYS A 288 -33.83 54.77 -30.17
CA LYS A 288 -32.36 54.80 -30.06
C LYS A 288 -31.89 55.37 -28.72
N GLN A 289 -32.48 56.46 -28.24
CA GLN A 289 -32.15 57.02 -26.93
C GLN A 289 -32.47 56.05 -25.78
N ILE A 290 -33.66 55.44 -25.80
CA ILE A 290 -34.06 54.44 -24.81
C ILE A 290 -33.14 53.20 -24.87
N GLY A 291 -32.74 52.76 -26.06
CA GLY A 291 -31.80 51.66 -26.24
C GLY A 291 -30.39 51.94 -25.69
N VAL A 292 -29.89 53.18 -25.80
CA VAL A 292 -28.61 53.60 -25.20
C VAL A 292 -28.71 53.64 -23.67
N GLU A 293 -29.81 54.17 -23.12
CA GLU A 293 -30.07 54.16 -21.67
C GLU A 293 -30.17 52.72 -21.14
N ARG A 294 -30.90 51.84 -21.84
CA ARG A 294 -31.02 50.41 -21.53
C ARG A 294 -29.66 49.72 -21.53
N ALA A 295 -28.80 50.00 -22.51
CA ALA A 295 -27.44 49.46 -22.57
C ALA A 295 -26.60 49.91 -21.36
N ALA A 296 -26.72 51.16 -20.92
CA ALA A 296 -26.00 51.63 -19.73
C ALA A 296 -26.43 50.89 -18.45
N TYR A 297 -27.73 50.73 -18.22
CA TYR A 297 -28.25 49.99 -17.07
C TYR A 297 -27.97 48.48 -17.15
N SER A 298 -28.03 47.90 -18.34
CA SER A 298 -27.63 46.50 -18.58
C SER A 298 -26.15 46.29 -18.22
N GLY A 299 -25.27 47.24 -18.55
CA GLY A 299 -23.87 47.21 -18.14
C GLY A 299 -23.68 47.23 -16.62
N ILE A 300 -24.47 48.01 -15.89
CA ILE A 300 -24.44 48.04 -14.42
C ILE A 300 -24.91 46.69 -13.85
N GLY A 301 -26.03 46.16 -14.37
CA GLY A 301 -26.56 44.86 -13.97
C GLY A 301 -25.57 43.72 -14.20
N SER A 302 -24.91 43.67 -15.36
CA SER A 302 -23.88 42.69 -15.68
C SER A 302 -22.65 42.80 -14.76
N SER A 303 -22.28 44.02 -14.34
CA SER A 303 -21.19 44.22 -13.38
C SER A 303 -21.53 43.68 -11.99
N LEU A 304 -22.75 43.97 -11.49
CA LEU A 304 -23.21 43.48 -10.18
C LEU A 304 -23.34 41.94 -10.17
N LEU A 305 -23.84 41.37 -11.28
CA LEU A 305 -23.92 39.93 -11.47
C LEU A 305 -22.53 39.28 -11.46
N ALA A 306 -21.58 39.87 -12.17
CA ALA A 306 -20.20 39.39 -12.21
C ALA A 306 -19.53 39.43 -10.82
N ASP A 307 -19.77 40.49 -10.04
CA ASP A 307 -19.22 40.62 -8.68
C ASP A 307 -19.80 39.57 -7.71
N LYS A 308 -21.10 39.25 -7.80
CA LYS A 308 -21.70 38.16 -7.00
C LYS A 308 -21.14 36.79 -7.39
N VAL A 309 -21.03 36.52 -8.69
CA VAL A 309 -20.49 35.25 -9.20
C VAL A 309 -19.06 35.05 -8.73
N ARG A 310 -18.25 36.12 -8.75
CA ARG A 310 -16.91 36.12 -8.16
C ARG A 310 -16.93 35.77 -6.68
N SER A 311 -17.78 36.42 -5.88
CA SER A 311 -17.92 36.15 -4.45
C SER A 311 -18.27 34.69 -4.16
N ILE A 312 -19.20 34.13 -4.94
CA ILE A 312 -19.59 32.71 -4.84
C ILE A 312 -18.42 31.79 -5.24
N MET A 313 -17.68 32.10 -6.31
CA MET A 313 -16.48 31.33 -6.69
C MET A 313 -15.42 31.33 -5.59
N GLU A 314 -15.11 32.49 -5.00
CA GLU A 314 -14.16 32.61 -3.89
C GLU A 314 -14.61 31.80 -2.66
N ALA A 315 -15.91 31.83 -2.33
CA ALA A 315 -16.49 31.05 -1.24
C ALA A 315 -16.41 29.53 -1.51
N VAL A 316 -16.72 29.09 -2.73
CA VAL A 316 -16.64 27.67 -3.12
C VAL A 316 -15.20 27.16 -3.08
N VAL A 317 -14.23 27.94 -3.57
CA VAL A 317 -12.80 27.55 -3.50
C VAL A 317 -12.36 27.39 -2.04
N THR A 318 -12.74 28.33 -1.18
CA THR A 318 -12.39 28.29 0.26
C THR A 318 -13.03 27.08 0.95
N ALA A 319 -14.31 26.81 0.67
CA ALA A 319 -15.02 25.66 1.23
C ALA A 319 -14.46 24.32 0.72
N ALA A 320 -14.10 24.23 -0.57
CA ALA A 320 -13.47 23.06 -1.16
C ALA A 320 -12.09 22.79 -0.53
N GLU A 321 -11.26 23.82 -0.35
CA GLU A 321 -9.96 23.68 0.31
C GLU A 321 -10.11 23.19 1.76
N ALA A 322 -11.01 23.78 2.55
CA ALA A 322 -11.26 23.36 3.92
C ALA A 322 -11.76 21.90 4.02
N THR A 323 -12.63 21.50 3.09
CA THR A 323 -13.17 20.13 3.02
C THR A 323 -12.07 19.11 2.73
N VAL A 324 -11.20 19.43 1.75
CA VAL A 324 -10.08 18.56 1.37
C VAL A 324 -9.07 18.45 2.50
N GLU A 325 -8.70 19.56 3.14
CA GLU A 325 -7.73 19.55 4.24
C GLU A 325 -8.25 18.74 5.45
N ALA A 326 -9.53 18.91 5.82
CA ALA A 326 -10.15 18.11 6.87
C ALA A 326 -10.15 16.61 6.55
N ARG A 327 -10.43 16.24 5.29
CA ARG A 327 -10.44 14.85 4.86
C ARG A 327 -9.04 14.24 4.80
N ILE A 328 -8.03 15.02 4.37
CA ILE A 328 -6.62 14.60 4.41
C ILE A 328 -6.20 14.31 5.86
N GLU A 329 -6.59 15.15 6.82
CA GLU A 329 -6.22 14.95 8.22
C GLU A 329 -6.89 13.71 8.84
N GLN A 330 -8.18 13.48 8.54
CA GLN A 330 -8.87 12.22 8.93
C GLN A 330 -8.15 10.99 8.38
N LEU A 331 -7.75 11.03 7.11
CA LEU A 331 -7.06 9.93 6.45
C LEU A 331 -5.66 9.72 7.01
N ARG A 332 -4.92 10.78 7.35
CA ARG A 332 -3.63 10.69 8.05
C ARG A 332 -3.75 10.04 9.42
N SER A 333 -4.77 10.41 10.19
CA SER A 333 -5.05 9.80 11.50
C SER A 333 -5.37 8.30 11.37
N ALA A 334 -6.20 7.91 10.40
CA ALA A 334 -6.51 6.51 10.12
C ALA A 334 -5.24 5.73 9.71
N LEU A 335 -4.42 6.29 8.82
CA LEU A 335 -3.16 5.69 8.40
C LEU A 335 -2.15 5.57 9.56
N GLY A 336 -2.07 6.56 10.45
CA GLY A 336 -1.23 6.50 11.65
C GLY A 336 -1.63 5.36 12.57
N THR A 337 -2.93 5.20 12.82
CA THR A 337 -3.48 4.10 13.63
C THR A 337 -3.13 2.72 13.05
N ILE A 338 -3.15 2.62 11.72
CA ILE A 338 -2.76 1.39 10.99
C ILE A 338 -1.24 1.16 11.05
N ALA A 339 -0.43 2.20 10.98
CA ALA A 339 1.03 2.11 11.03
C ALA A 339 1.55 1.73 12.43
N ASP A 340 0.86 2.15 13.48
CA ASP A 340 1.18 1.83 14.87
C ASP A 340 0.79 0.40 15.28
N ALA A 341 -0.07 -0.28 14.51
CA ALA A 341 -0.44 -1.69 14.68
C ALA A 341 0.68 -2.68 14.26
N LYS A 342 1.94 -2.32 14.52
CA LYS A 342 3.15 -2.92 13.97
C LYS A 342 3.55 -4.28 14.56
N SER A 343 2.63 -5.06 15.16
CA SER A 343 3.09 -6.20 15.99
C SER A 343 2.27 -7.46 16.08
N VAL A 344 1.20 -7.67 15.29
CA VAL A 344 0.60 -9.02 15.26
C VAL A 344 0.14 -9.36 13.84
N TYR A 345 1.08 -9.91 13.05
CA TYR A 345 0.83 -10.47 11.72
C TYR A 345 0.29 -11.91 11.76
N GLU A 346 -0.20 -12.36 12.92
CA GLU A 346 -0.63 -13.74 13.15
C GLU A 346 -2.09 -14.00 12.72
N ASP A 347 -2.89 -12.96 12.50
CA ASP A 347 -4.33 -13.10 12.20
C ASP A 347 -4.69 -12.61 10.79
N ARG A 348 -4.96 -13.57 9.89
CA ARG A 348 -5.32 -13.36 8.48
C ARG A 348 -6.54 -12.46 8.32
N GLY A 349 -7.55 -12.58 9.19
CA GLY A 349 -8.76 -11.78 9.10
C GLY A 349 -8.49 -10.29 9.35
N ARG A 350 -7.51 -10.00 10.20
CA ARG A 350 -7.12 -8.63 10.56
C ARG A 350 -6.27 -7.97 9.47
N LEU A 351 -5.42 -8.74 8.79
CA LEU A 351 -4.64 -8.26 7.65
C LEU A 351 -5.54 -7.95 6.44
N ASP A 352 -6.47 -8.83 6.11
CA ASP A 352 -7.45 -8.61 5.05
C ASP A 352 -8.32 -7.37 5.33
N ALA A 353 -8.73 -7.17 6.59
CA ALA A 353 -9.47 -5.97 7.00
C ALA A 353 -8.65 -4.68 6.85
N LEU A 354 -7.36 -4.70 7.19
CA LEU A 354 -6.45 -3.56 7.01
C LEU A 354 -6.24 -3.23 5.53
N ILE A 355 -6.14 -4.24 4.66
CA ILE A 355 -6.02 -4.05 3.20
C ILE A 355 -7.30 -3.44 2.63
N GLN A 356 -8.46 -4.00 2.97
CA GLN A 356 -9.75 -3.44 2.53
C GLN A 356 -9.92 -2.00 3.00
N SER A 357 -9.49 -1.69 4.24
CA SER A 357 -9.49 -0.33 4.75
C SER A 357 -8.57 0.61 3.95
N ARG A 358 -7.38 0.17 3.54
CA ARG A 358 -6.46 0.97 2.71
C ARG A 358 -6.98 1.18 1.28
N LEU A 359 -7.59 0.16 0.68
CA LEU A 359 -8.24 0.26 -0.63
C LEU A 359 -9.45 1.20 -0.61
N ALA A 360 -10.24 1.20 0.47
CA ALA A 360 -11.34 2.15 0.66
C ALA A 360 -10.81 3.60 0.74
N ILE A 361 -9.73 3.82 1.50
CA ILE A 361 -9.06 5.13 1.58
C ILE A 361 -8.57 5.59 0.19
N GLN A 362 -8.06 4.68 -0.62
CA GLN A 362 -7.64 4.99 -1.99
C GLN A 362 -8.83 5.45 -2.85
N ALA A 363 -9.94 4.70 -2.83
CA ALA A 363 -11.14 5.04 -3.60
C ALA A 363 -11.67 6.43 -3.20
N ASP A 364 -11.71 6.72 -1.90
CA ASP A 364 -12.12 8.02 -1.35
C ASP A 364 -11.23 9.17 -1.86
N LEU A 365 -9.90 8.99 -1.86
CA LEU A 365 -8.97 10.02 -2.35
C LEU A 365 -9.11 10.28 -3.86
N MET A 366 -9.37 9.23 -4.65
CA MET A 366 -9.60 9.38 -6.09
C MET A 366 -10.93 10.07 -6.38
N GLU A 367 -11.98 9.77 -5.62
CA GLU A 367 -13.28 10.43 -5.75
C GLU A 367 -13.20 11.92 -5.37
N LEU A 368 -12.46 12.28 -4.30
CA LEU A 368 -12.22 13.70 -3.96
C LEU A 368 -11.50 14.44 -5.09
N SER A 369 -10.48 13.83 -5.69
CA SER A 369 -9.77 14.43 -6.83
C SER A 369 -10.71 14.68 -8.01
N LYS A 370 -11.62 13.74 -8.29
CA LYS A 370 -12.63 13.89 -9.34
C LYS A 370 -13.64 15.00 -9.02
N GLN A 371 -14.12 15.08 -7.78
CA GLN A 371 -15.09 16.08 -7.35
C GLN A 371 -14.53 17.52 -7.45
N ILE A 372 -13.25 17.74 -7.17
CA ILE A 372 -12.57 19.03 -7.36
C ILE A 372 -12.59 19.45 -8.85
N ILE A 373 -12.29 18.51 -9.75
CA ILE A 373 -12.32 18.75 -11.20
C ILE A 373 -13.74 19.10 -11.66
N GLU A 374 -14.74 18.37 -11.17
CA GLU A 374 -16.15 18.63 -11.51
C GLU A 374 -16.64 20.01 -11.04
N VAL A 375 -16.21 20.49 -9.87
CA VAL A 375 -16.52 21.85 -9.40
C VAL A 375 -15.92 22.90 -10.32
N TYR A 376 -14.66 22.74 -10.72
CA TYR A 376 -14.06 23.65 -11.69
C TYR A 376 -14.82 23.65 -13.02
N MET A 377 -15.20 22.47 -13.53
CA MET A 377 -16.00 22.38 -14.76
C MET A 377 -17.37 23.07 -14.62
N ALA A 378 -18.00 23.00 -13.45
CA ALA A 378 -19.25 23.70 -13.18
C ALA A 378 -19.04 25.23 -13.11
N MET A 379 -17.94 25.71 -12.52
CA MET A 379 -17.58 27.14 -12.54
C MET A 379 -17.36 27.63 -13.97
N ASP A 380 -16.58 26.90 -14.76
CA ASP A 380 -16.28 27.24 -16.16
C ASP A 380 -17.55 27.30 -17.02
N ARG A 381 -18.45 26.32 -16.88
CA ARG A 381 -19.76 26.34 -17.56
C ARG A 381 -20.59 27.55 -17.18
N ASN A 382 -20.75 27.84 -15.89
CA ASN A 382 -21.58 28.96 -15.43
C ASN A 382 -20.99 30.31 -15.84
N VAL A 383 -19.67 30.49 -15.77
CA VAL A 383 -19.02 31.71 -16.27
C VAL A 383 -19.24 31.86 -17.77
N ASN A 384 -19.10 30.78 -18.55
CA ASN A 384 -19.36 30.82 -20.00
C ASN A 384 -20.84 31.11 -20.31
N GLU A 385 -21.80 30.53 -19.59
CA GLU A 385 -23.23 30.82 -19.74
C GLU A 385 -23.54 32.30 -19.43
N LEU A 386 -22.92 32.85 -18.39
CA LEU A 386 -23.04 34.26 -18.06
C LEU A 386 -22.41 35.15 -19.14
N LEU A 387 -21.23 34.80 -19.64
CA LEU A 387 -20.59 35.54 -20.73
C LEU A 387 -21.46 35.52 -21.99
N THR A 388 -22.08 34.40 -22.36
CA THR A 388 -23.01 34.36 -23.50
C THR A 388 -24.22 35.25 -23.27
N GLY A 389 -24.80 35.27 -22.07
CA GLY A 389 -25.91 36.16 -21.74
C GLY A 389 -25.50 37.64 -21.67
N ILE A 390 -24.24 37.92 -21.33
CA ILE A 390 -23.65 39.25 -21.35
C ILE A 390 -23.34 39.68 -22.79
N GLU A 391 -23.04 38.78 -23.73
CA GLU A 391 -22.75 39.12 -25.13
C GLU A 391 -24.02 39.28 -26.00
N ASP A 392 -25.15 38.72 -25.58
CA ASP A 392 -26.47 38.85 -26.21
C ASP A 392 -27.12 40.23 -25.96
N HIS A 393 -26.51 41.28 -26.53
CA HIS A 393 -27.03 42.64 -26.45
C HIS A 393 -28.03 42.97 -27.55
N HIS A 394 -29.28 43.14 -27.12
CA HIS A 394 -30.41 43.56 -27.91
C HIS A 394 -30.95 44.94 -27.45
N ALA A 395 -31.51 45.70 -28.39
CA ALA A 395 -32.12 47.00 -28.12
C ALA A 395 -33.38 46.86 -27.26
N SER A 396 -34.05 45.72 -27.37
CA SER A 396 -35.31 45.37 -26.71
C SER A 396 -35.46 43.85 -26.66
N GLU A 397 -36.38 43.33 -25.87
CA GLU A 397 -36.84 41.93 -25.96
C GLU A 397 -37.61 41.63 -27.26
N ASN A 398 -37.97 42.66 -28.04
CA ASN A 398 -38.71 42.50 -29.30
C ASN A 398 -37.78 42.34 -30.51
N ASP A 399 -37.83 41.17 -31.16
CA ASP A 399 -37.07 40.82 -32.36
C ASP A 399 -37.19 41.83 -33.51
N TYR A 400 -38.38 42.40 -33.70
CA TYR A 400 -38.62 43.35 -34.77
C TYR A 400 -37.95 44.71 -34.51
N VAL A 401 -37.93 45.16 -33.24
CA VAL A 401 -37.17 46.36 -32.86
C VAL A 401 -35.67 46.10 -33.00
N ASN A 402 -35.21 44.90 -32.66
CA ASN A 402 -33.81 44.52 -32.78
C ASN A 402 -33.32 44.49 -34.23
N GLU A 403 -34.13 44.00 -35.18
CA GLU A 403 -33.79 44.02 -36.60
C GLU A 403 -33.74 45.45 -37.18
N ILE A 404 -34.63 46.34 -36.73
CA ILE A 404 -34.60 47.78 -37.11
C ILE A 404 -33.34 48.47 -36.56
N MET A 405 -32.91 48.10 -35.35
CA MET A 405 -31.79 48.73 -34.65
C MET A 405 -30.42 48.14 -35.00
N LYS A 406 -30.37 47.08 -35.82
CA LYS A 406 -29.16 46.35 -36.23
C LYS A 406 -28.02 47.24 -36.78
N PRO A 407 -28.27 48.28 -37.61
CA PRO A 407 -27.20 49.17 -38.09
C PRO A 407 -26.52 49.99 -36.98
N TYR A 408 -27.16 50.11 -35.82
CA TYR A 408 -26.71 50.91 -34.68
C TYR A 408 -26.29 50.04 -33.48
N LYS A 409 -26.18 48.72 -33.66
CA LYS A 409 -25.74 47.76 -32.63
C LYS A 409 -24.50 48.22 -31.83
N PRO A 410 -23.46 48.85 -32.41
CA PRO A 410 -22.30 49.33 -31.64
C PRO A 410 -22.62 50.37 -30.57
N LEU A 411 -23.70 51.13 -30.71
CA LEU A 411 -24.15 52.13 -29.74
C LEU A 411 -25.02 51.53 -28.63
N LEU A 412 -25.48 50.30 -28.80
CA LEU A 412 -26.39 49.58 -27.91
C LEU A 412 -25.67 48.52 -27.07
N VAL A 413 -24.34 48.44 -27.20
CA VAL A 413 -23.48 47.60 -26.37
C VAL A 413 -22.99 48.44 -25.18
N PRO A 414 -23.09 47.94 -23.94
CA PRO A 414 -22.55 48.60 -22.77
C PRO A 414 -21.03 48.79 -22.89
N GLN A 415 -20.52 49.97 -22.52
CA GLN A 415 -19.09 50.29 -22.66
C GLN A 415 -18.18 49.49 -21.73
N ASN A 416 -18.71 48.99 -20.61
CA ASN A 416 -17.98 48.24 -19.60
C ASN A 416 -17.90 46.73 -19.88
N ILE A 417 -18.51 46.24 -20.96
CA ILE A 417 -18.66 44.79 -21.22
C ILE A 417 -17.30 44.07 -21.27
N GLY A 418 -16.32 44.65 -21.98
CA GLY A 418 -15.00 44.04 -22.10
C GLY A 418 -14.24 44.00 -20.78
N ALA A 419 -14.47 44.97 -19.88
CA ALA A 419 -13.87 44.98 -18.55
C ALA A 419 -14.50 43.90 -17.65
N VAL A 420 -15.82 43.72 -17.72
CA VAL A 420 -16.55 42.67 -16.98
C VAL A 420 -16.13 41.28 -17.46
N THR A 421 -16.07 41.06 -18.78
CA THR A 421 -15.64 39.79 -19.38
C THR A 421 -14.21 39.43 -18.98
N ASN A 422 -13.26 40.35 -19.13
CA ASN A 422 -11.87 40.10 -18.77
C ASN A 422 -11.70 39.82 -17.27
N ARG A 423 -12.50 40.48 -16.43
CA ARG A 423 -12.49 40.26 -14.98
C ARG A 423 -13.01 38.87 -14.62
N LEU A 424 -14.16 38.45 -15.15
CA LEU A 424 -14.73 37.12 -14.92
C LEU A 424 -13.78 36.00 -15.37
N ILE A 425 -13.18 36.15 -16.56
CA ILE A 425 -12.18 35.18 -17.07
C ILE A 425 -10.96 35.15 -16.15
N GLY A 426 -10.47 36.31 -15.70
CA GLY A 426 -9.35 36.39 -14.76
C GLY A 426 -9.65 35.73 -13.41
N ASP A 427 -10.86 35.88 -12.89
CA ASP A 427 -11.31 35.27 -11.62
C ASP A 427 -11.47 33.75 -11.75
N LEU A 428 -11.99 33.28 -12.88
CA LEU A 428 -12.07 31.86 -13.20
C LEU A 428 -10.67 31.23 -13.30
N GLN A 429 -9.71 31.91 -13.94
CA GLN A 429 -8.32 31.45 -14.01
C GLN A 429 -7.66 31.38 -12.63
N ARG A 430 -7.91 32.36 -11.76
CA ARG A 430 -7.42 32.32 -10.36
C ARG A 430 -8.01 31.13 -9.60
N SER A 431 -9.30 30.88 -9.75
CA SER A 431 -10.00 29.74 -9.13
C SER A 431 -9.45 28.40 -9.64
N ARG A 432 -9.13 28.29 -10.94
CA ARG A 432 -8.46 27.13 -11.53
C ARG A 432 -7.12 26.83 -10.86
N VAL A 433 -6.28 27.86 -10.66
CA VAL A 433 -4.97 27.70 -10.04
C VAL A 433 -5.13 27.25 -8.59
N ALA A 434 -6.04 27.85 -7.83
CA ALA A 434 -6.31 27.46 -6.45
C ALA A 434 -6.78 26.00 -6.33
N LEU A 435 -7.75 25.57 -7.13
CA LEU A 435 -8.23 24.18 -7.12
C LEU A 435 -7.17 23.19 -7.59
N SER A 436 -6.30 23.57 -8.54
CA SER A 436 -5.16 22.75 -8.94
C SER A 436 -4.16 22.54 -7.81
N ILE A 437 -3.90 23.57 -6.99
CA ILE A 437 -3.03 23.46 -5.81
C ILE A 437 -3.65 22.48 -4.79
N VAL A 438 -4.97 22.55 -4.59
CA VAL A 438 -5.70 21.62 -3.72
C VAL A 438 -5.62 20.18 -4.24
N GLU A 439 -5.78 19.96 -5.54
CA GLU A 439 -5.61 18.65 -6.18
C GLU A 439 -4.18 18.11 -5.99
N ASP A 440 -3.17 18.98 -6.13
CA ASP A 440 -1.76 18.60 -5.96
C ASP A 440 -1.41 18.21 -4.52
N LYS A 441 -2.20 18.60 -3.50
CA LYS A 441 -2.08 18.08 -2.13
C LYS A 441 -2.56 16.62 -2.02
N ILE A 442 -3.50 16.18 -2.86
CA ILE A 442 -4.10 14.83 -2.82
C ILE A 442 -3.20 13.81 -3.53
N LYS A 443 -2.57 14.19 -4.66
CA LYS A 443 -1.74 13.27 -5.47
C LYS A 443 -0.63 12.55 -4.67
N PRO A 444 0.16 13.20 -3.79
CA PRO A 444 1.17 12.52 -2.98
C PRO A 444 0.59 11.47 -2.04
N LEU A 445 -0.59 11.72 -1.46
CA LEU A 445 -1.28 10.77 -0.59
C LEU A 445 -1.74 9.53 -1.36
N ILE A 446 -2.31 9.72 -2.55
CA ILE A 446 -2.66 8.61 -3.45
C ILE A 446 -1.42 7.75 -3.73
N ASN A 447 -0.30 8.38 -4.10
CA ASN A 447 0.95 7.66 -4.37
C ASN A 447 1.50 6.91 -3.15
N LEU A 448 1.34 7.46 -1.94
CA LEU A 448 1.78 6.79 -0.72
C LEU A 448 0.93 5.56 -0.41
N VAL A 449 -0.40 5.66 -0.59
CA VAL A 449 -1.33 4.53 -0.41
C VAL A 449 -1.04 3.43 -1.44
N PHE A 450 -0.75 3.79 -2.70
CA PHE A 450 -0.32 2.83 -3.72
C PHE A 450 0.92 2.02 -3.30
N LYS A 451 1.95 2.70 -2.79
CA LYS A 451 3.16 2.01 -2.30
C LYS A 451 2.86 1.08 -1.14
N LEU A 452 1.97 1.46 -0.22
CA LEU A 452 1.56 0.60 0.89
C LEU A 452 0.84 -0.66 0.40
N CYS A 453 -0.06 -0.53 -0.59
CA CYS A 453 -0.73 -1.68 -1.20
C CYS A 453 0.25 -2.62 -1.94
N GLU A 454 1.29 -2.08 -2.60
CA GLU A 454 2.35 -2.88 -3.22
C GLU A 454 3.13 -3.70 -2.18
N GLU A 455 3.50 -3.09 -1.06
CA GLU A 455 4.17 -3.80 0.05
C GLU A 455 3.26 -4.87 0.68
N ASP A 456 1.96 -4.60 0.82
CA ASP A 456 1.00 -5.60 1.33
C ASP A 456 0.90 -6.82 0.38
N ALA A 457 0.98 -6.63 -0.94
CA ALA A 457 0.99 -7.72 -1.90
C ALA A 457 2.23 -8.63 -1.74
N ILE A 458 3.39 -8.04 -1.42
CA ILE A 458 4.61 -8.79 -1.12
C ILE A 458 4.45 -9.61 0.16
N ILE A 459 3.81 -9.05 1.19
CA ILE A 459 3.51 -9.76 2.45
C ILE A 459 2.58 -10.95 2.20
N ILE A 460 1.54 -10.79 1.37
CA ILE A 460 0.63 -11.87 1.01
C ILE A 460 1.37 -13.02 0.32
N ASP A 461 2.24 -12.71 -0.65
CA ASP A 461 3.05 -13.73 -1.35
C ASP A 461 3.95 -14.48 -0.37
N TYR A 462 4.57 -13.78 0.57
CA TYR A 462 5.35 -14.41 1.64
C TYR A 462 4.51 -15.33 2.53
N GLN A 463 3.31 -14.90 2.93
CA GLN A 463 2.39 -15.73 3.74
C GLN A 463 1.84 -16.93 2.97
N GLN A 464 1.55 -16.81 1.67
CA GLN A 464 1.17 -17.95 0.83
C GLN A 464 2.29 -18.99 0.74
N LYS A 465 3.54 -18.56 0.63
CA LYS A 465 4.72 -19.45 0.70
C LYS A 465 4.84 -20.13 2.07
N LEU A 466 4.55 -19.42 3.17
CA LEU A 466 4.50 -20.01 4.51
C LEU A 466 3.38 -21.04 4.66
N ILE A 467 2.19 -20.79 4.08
CA ILE A 467 1.09 -21.76 4.07
C ILE A 467 1.49 -22.99 3.25
N GLN A 468 2.17 -22.80 2.12
CA GLN A 468 2.74 -23.92 1.35
C GLN A 468 3.80 -24.68 2.16
N LEU A 469 4.64 -24.02 2.96
CA LEU A 469 5.54 -24.69 3.92
C LEU A 469 4.78 -25.57 4.92
N LEU A 470 3.65 -25.07 5.44
CA LEU A 470 2.81 -25.84 6.37
C LEU A 470 2.13 -27.03 5.66
N MET A 471 1.73 -26.87 4.39
CA MET A 471 1.18 -27.95 3.57
C MET A 471 2.25 -28.97 3.14
N ALA A 472 3.51 -28.55 2.97
CA ALA A 472 4.63 -29.38 2.54
C ALA A 472 5.01 -30.50 3.52
N GLN A 473 4.42 -30.57 4.72
CA GLN A 473 4.60 -31.75 5.59
C GLN A 473 4.00 -33.05 5.02
N ARG A 474 3.17 -32.99 3.95
CA ARG A 474 2.61 -34.15 3.25
C ARG A 474 3.19 -34.37 1.84
N VAL A 475 4.51 -34.21 1.68
CA VAL A 475 5.20 -34.42 0.39
C VAL A 475 4.92 -35.78 -0.29
N GLU A 476 4.62 -36.85 0.46
CA GLU A 476 4.30 -38.17 -0.12
C GLU A 476 2.95 -38.18 -0.88
N ASP A 477 1.99 -37.34 -0.48
CA ASP A 477 0.64 -37.30 -1.08
C ASP A 477 0.64 -36.69 -2.51
N VAL A 478 1.69 -35.95 -2.86
CA VAL A 478 1.84 -35.28 -4.16
C VAL A 478 2.47 -36.22 -5.21
N VAL A 479 3.06 -37.34 -4.78
CA VAL A 479 3.75 -38.28 -5.67
C VAL A 479 2.73 -39.09 -6.48
N VAL A 480 2.93 -39.15 -7.80
CA VAL A 480 2.09 -39.95 -8.69
C VAL A 480 2.54 -41.41 -8.60
N VAL A 481 1.69 -42.26 -8.01
CA VAL A 481 1.92 -43.71 -7.89
C VAL A 481 1.60 -44.40 -9.22
N ASP A 482 2.62 -44.59 -10.03
CA ASP A 482 2.57 -45.25 -11.35
C ASP A 482 2.80 -46.77 -11.28
N THR A 483 3.45 -47.26 -10.22
CA THR A 483 3.75 -48.68 -10.00
C THR A 483 3.41 -49.10 -8.56
N LEU A 484 3.02 -50.37 -8.39
CA LEU A 484 2.65 -50.91 -7.06
C LEU A 484 3.78 -50.83 -6.03
N ILE A 485 5.02 -51.07 -6.48
CA ILE A 485 6.21 -51.00 -5.61
C ILE A 485 6.46 -49.58 -5.09
N LYS A 486 6.07 -48.56 -5.85
CA LYS A 486 6.32 -47.16 -5.50
C LYS A 486 5.78 -46.83 -4.14
N ASN A 487 4.53 -47.19 -3.85
CA ASN A 487 3.89 -46.94 -2.56
C ASN A 487 4.59 -47.63 -1.35
N SER A 488 5.37 -48.68 -1.59
CA SER A 488 6.04 -49.46 -0.54
C SER A 488 7.52 -49.08 -0.34
N LEU A 489 8.21 -48.66 -1.41
CA LEU A 489 9.66 -48.47 -1.43
C LEU A 489 10.08 -47.08 -0.94
N ARG A 490 10.97 -47.01 0.05
CA ARG A 490 11.57 -45.75 0.54
C ARG A 490 13.08 -45.88 0.64
N LEU A 491 13.79 -44.84 0.20
CA LEU A 491 15.26 -44.80 0.17
C LEU A 491 15.80 -43.99 1.35
N PHE A 492 16.89 -44.46 1.97
CA PHE A 492 17.63 -43.79 3.04
C PHE A 492 19.08 -43.59 2.58
N VAL A 493 19.42 -42.35 2.25
CA VAL A 493 20.70 -41.96 1.67
C VAL A 493 21.45 -41.09 2.67
N GLY A 494 22.71 -41.39 2.89
CA GLY A 494 23.58 -40.59 3.76
C GLY A 494 25.01 -41.05 3.63
N ALA A 495 25.97 -40.23 4.04
CA ALA A 495 27.35 -40.64 4.05
C ALA A 495 27.65 -41.63 5.20
N SER A 496 28.79 -42.31 5.13
CA SER A 496 29.22 -43.16 6.23
C SER A 496 29.40 -42.34 7.52
N ASP A 497 28.91 -42.92 8.62
CA ASP A 497 28.95 -42.37 9.98
C ASP A 497 28.06 -41.15 10.26
N THR A 498 27.14 -40.78 9.35
CA THR A 498 26.20 -39.66 9.58
C THR A 498 24.93 -40.04 10.34
N GLY A 499 24.83 -41.26 10.86
CA GLY A 499 23.62 -41.78 11.49
C GLY A 499 22.60 -42.40 10.54
N ARG A 500 22.89 -42.49 9.22
CA ARG A 500 22.04 -43.14 8.21
C ARG A 500 21.46 -44.49 8.64
N THR A 501 22.31 -45.45 9.03
CA THR A 501 21.87 -46.79 9.45
C THR A 501 21.06 -46.75 10.74
N ALA A 502 21.43 -45.87 11.69
CA ALA A 502 20.72 -45.73 12.96
C ALA A 502 19.28 -45.28 12.71
N THR A 503 19.11 -44.24 11.90
CA THR A 503 17.80 -43.69 11.51
C THR A 503 16.97 -44.72 10.76
N ALA A 504 17.55 -45.37 9.74
CA ALA A 504 16.84 -46.35 8.93
C ALA A 504 16.40 -47.57 9.75
N VAL A 505 17.26 -48.15 10.60
CA VAL A 505 16.92 -49.30 11.45
C VAL A 505 15.83 -48.94 12.46
N THR A 506 15.98 -47.79 13.12
CA THR A 506 15.03 -47.34 14.14
C THR A 506 13.65 -47.12 13.53
N TRP A 507 13.58 -46.34 12.45
CA TRP A 507 12.30 -46.06 11.79
C TRP A 507 11.66 -47.32 11.19
N SER A 508 12.44 -48.17 10.52
CA SER A 508 11.93 -49.44 9.96
C SER A 508 11.36 -50.35 11.04
N GLY A 509 12.03 -50.45 12.19
CA GLY A 509 11.54 -51.26 13.31
C GLY A 509 10.28 -50.70 13.96
N ILE A 510 10.13 -49.38 14.04
CA ILE A 510 8.88 -48.73 14.51
C ILE A 510 7.73 -49.05 13.54
N VAL A 511 7.95 -48.90 12.23
CA VAL A 511 6.96 -49.21 11.20
C VAL A 511 6.60 -50.71 11.21
N ALA A 512 7.59 -51.57 11.46
CA ALA A 512 7.41 -53.03 11.55
C ALA A 512 6.42 -53.48 12.63
N ARG A 513 6.19 -52.65 13.66
CA ARG A 513 5.17 -52.93 14.70
C ARG A 513 3.74 -52.91 14.15
N ARG A 514 3.50 -52.18 13.05
CA ARG A 514 2.18 -52.01 12.43
C ARG A 514 2.05 -52.76 11.11
N HIS A 515 3.14 -52.82 10.34
CA HIS A 515 3.16 -53.44 9.02
C HIS A 515 4.48 -54.17 8.79
N ASN A 516 4.42 -55.39 8.27
CA ASN A 516 5.63 -56.14 7.94
C ASN A 516 6.56 -55.31 7.05
N THR A 517 7.82 -55.18 7.47
CA THR A 517 8.79 -54.27 6.86
C THR A 517 10.06 -55.03 6.49
N LEU A 518 10.56 -54.76 5.29
CA LEU A 518 11.82 -55.27 4.78
C LEU A 518 12.86 -54.14 4.74
N LEU A 519 14.04 -54.35 5.32
CA LEU A 519 15.15 -53.39 5.30
C LEU A 519 16.34 -53.99 4.56
N LEU A 520 16.72 -53.39 3.43
CA LEU A 520 17.90 -53.78 2.65
C LEU A 520 19.01 -52.77 2.86
N ASP A 521 20.18 -53.22 3.32
CA ASP A 521 21.40 -52.43 3.36
C ASP A 521 22.27 -52.78 2.14
N LEU A 522 22.27 -51.90 1.13
CA LEU A 522 23.00 -52.07 -0.13
C LEU A 522 24.32 -51.28 -0.14
N THR A 523 24.77 -50.83 1.03
CA THR A 523 25.94 -49.93 1.14
C THR A 523 27.27 -50.67 1.01
N GLY A 524 27.25 -52.02 1.00
CA GLY A 524 28.44 -52.87 1.05
C GLY A 524 29.16 -52.88 2.41
N GLN A 525 28.80 -51.98 3.33
CA GLN A 525 29.39 -51.86 4.67
C GLN A 525 28.30 -51.80 5.74
N SER A 526 27.49 -52.86 5.81
CA SER A 526 26.34 -52.99 6.71
C SER A 526 26.73 -52.77 8.18
N LYS A 527 26.00 -51.86 8.83
CA LYS A 527 26.10 -51.61 10.29
C LYS A 527 24.90 -52.16 11.06
N LEU A 528 24.05 -52.97 10.42
CA LEU A 528 22.81 -53.49 11.04
C LEU A 528 23.10 -54.29 12.32
N ARG A 529 24.14 -55.10 12.32
CA ARG A 529 24.55 -55.94 13.46
C ARG A 529 24.95 -55.13 14.70
N HIS A 530 25.37 -53.87 14.52
CA HIS A 530 25.66 -52.98 15.65
C HIS A 530 24.40 -52.64 16.45
N TYR A 531 23.22 -52.74 15.84
CA TYR A 531 21.93 -52.44 16.45
C TYR A 531 21.13 -53.70 16.82
N GLY A 532 21.81 -54.82 17.09
CA GLY A 532 21.16 -56.07 17.54
C GLY A 532 20.29 -56.76 16.48
N MET A 533 20.48 -56.41 15.20
CA MET A 533 19.84 -57.07 14.07
C MET A 533 20.66 -58.26 13.60
N GLU A 534 19.98 -59.31 13.13
CA GLU A 534 20.58 -60.46 12.45
C GLU A 534 20.18 -60.43 10.97
N PRO A 535 20.94 -59.73 10.11
CA PRO A 535 20.61 -59.66 8.70
C PRO A 535 20.93 -60.97 7.97
N ILE A 536 20.14 -61.29 6.95
CA ILE A 536 20.43 -62.36 6.00
C ILE A 536 21.16 -61.81 4.77
N GLY A 537 21.83 -62.67 4.01
CA GLY A 537 22.44 -62.28 2.74
C GLY A 537 21.41 -62.10 1.63
N LEU A 538 21.74 -61.28 0.62
CA LEU A 538 20.86 -61.09 -0.54
C LEU A 538 20.53 -62.39 -1.28
N GLU A 539 21.51 -63.27 -1.50
CA GLU A 539 21.27 -64.55 -2.19
C GLU A 539 20.26 -65.43 -1.44
N GLU A 540 20.33 -65.43 -0.10
CA GLU A 540 19.36 -66.17 0.73
C GLU A 540 17.94 -65.62 0.57
N LEU A 541 17.80 -64.29 0.42
CA LEU A 541 16.51 -63.65 0.13
C LEU A 541 15.99 -64.01 -1.26
N LEU A 542 16.86 -64.04 -2.27
CA LEU A 542 16.50 -64.34 -3.67
C LEU A 542 16.10 -65.81 -3.86
N GLU A 543 16.83 -66.74 -3.21
CA GLU A 543 16.59 -68.18 -3.33
C GLU A 543 15.40 -68.65 -2.47
N ASN A 544 15.22 -68.06 -1.28
CA ASN A 544 14.26 -68.54 -0.30
C ASN A 544 13.14 -67.52 -0.03
N ARG A 545 11.93 -68.04 0.14
CA ARG A 545 10.78 -67.22 0.54
C ARG A 545 10.74 -66.98 2.05
N ILE A 546 11.61 -66.09 2.55
CA ILE A 546 11.70 -65.74 3.97
C ILE A 546 10.72 -64.59 4.30
N GLU A 547 9.75 -64.90 5.16
CA GLU A 547 8.70 -63.98 5.61
C GLU A 547 8.80 -63.79 7.13
N ARG A 548 9.29 -62.63 7.58
CA ARG A 548 9.37 -62.23 9.00
C ARG A 548 8.80 -60.82 9.18
N PRO A 549 8.16 -60.49 10.33
CA PRO A 549 7.58 -59.16 10.53
C PRO A 549 8.57 -58.00 10.30
N PHE A 550 9.82 -58.19 10.73
CA PHE A 550 10.93 -57.31 10.38
C PHE A 550 12.10 -58.14 9.88
N LEU A 551 12.48 -57.96 8.62
CA LEU A 551 13.60 -58.66 8.00
C LEU A 551 14.68 -57.66 7.56
N GLY A 552 15.91 -57.86 8.04
CA GLY A 552 17.09 -57.14 7.58
C GLY A 552 17.86 -57.97 6.55
N VAL A 553 18.32 -57.34 5.49
CA VAL A 553 19.11 -57.96 4.42
C VAL A 553 20.35 -57.12 4.18
N GLU A 554 21.52 -57.76 4.06
CA GLU A 554 22.76 -57.10 3.69
C GLU A 554 23.24 -57.55 2.31
N ALA A 555 23.66 -56.60 1.49
CA ALA A 555 24.15 -56.85 0.15
C ALA A 555 25.25 -55.87 -0.25
N ASP A 556 26.08 -56.33 -1.18
CA ASP A 556 26.94 -55.48 -2.00
C ASP A 556 26.64 -55.81 -3.47
N LEU A 557 26.10 -54.82 -4.19
CA LEU A 557 25.71 -54.98 -5.58
C LEU A 557 26.83 -54.60 -6.55
N GLY A 558 27.95 -54.03 -6.08
CA GLY A 558 28.95 -53.46 -6.98
C GLY A 558 28.32 -52.45 -7.95
N GLU A 559 28.82 -52.36 -9.19
CA GLU A 559 28.23 -51.55 -10.28
C GLU A 559 27.45 -52.41 -11.29
N ASP A 560 26.76 -53.46 -10.82
CA ASP A 560 26.02 -54.39 -11.68
C ASP A 560 24.54 -53.98 -11.85
N LEU A 561 24.22 -53.38 -12.99
CA LEU A 561 22.86 -52.92 -13.31
C LEU A 561 21.84 -54.07 -13.46
N GLU A 562 22.25 -55.22 -13.99
CA GLU A 562 21.34 -56.36 -14.17
C GLU A 562 20.90 -56.91 -12.82
N ARG A 563 21.83 -56.94 -11.87
CA ARG A 563 21.55 -57.38 -10.50
C ARG A 563 20.59 -56.44 -9.77
N VAL A 564 20.68 -55.12 -9.98
CA VAL A 564 19.71 -54.16 -9.41
C VAL A 564 18.30 -54.44 -9.94
N ASP A 565 18.17 -54.68 -11.24
CA ASP A 565 16.87 -54.97 -11.86
C ASP A 565 16.29 -56.30 -11.37
N GLN A 566 17.14 -57.32 -11.18
CA GLN A 566 16.74 -58.59 -10.55
C GLN A 566 16.22 -58.38 -9.13
N VAL A 567 16.92 -57.56 -8.32
CA VAL A 567 16.47 -57.22 -6.96
C VAL A 567 15.13 -56.51 -7.00
N VAL A 568 14.94 -55.50 -7.85
CA VAL A 568 13.66 -54.77 -7.96
C VAL A 568 12.54 -55.70 -8.42
N ALA A 569 12.80 -56.60 -9.36
CA ALA A 569 11.83 -57.61 -9.79
C ALA A 569 11.42 -58.52 -8.64
N GLU A 570 12.36 -58.98 -7.83
CA GLU A 570 12.05 -59.80 -6.66
C GLU A 570 11.32 -59.01 -5.57
N LEU A 571 11.69 -57.75 -5.31
CA LEU A 571 10.97 -56.90 -4.38
C LEU A 571 9.48 -56.74 -4.76
N LYS A 572 9.16 -56.70 -6.05
CA LYS A 572 7.77 -56.69 -6.55
C LYS A 572 7.00 -57.96 -6.19
N THR A 573 7.64 -59.14 -6.20
CA THR A 573 6.98 -60.40 -5.81
C THR A 573 6.69 -60.45 -4.31
N ARG A 574 7.47 -59.70 -3.51
CA ARG A 574 7.39 -59.65 -2.04
C ARG A 574 6.40 -58.63 -1.46
N LEU A 575 5.79 -57.79 -2.30
CA LEU A 575 4.82 -56.75 -1.88
C LEU A 575 3.57 -57.32 -1.20
N HIS A 576 3.23 -58.59 -1.46
CA HIS A 576 2.10 -59.24 -0.78
C HIS A 576 2.33 -59.42 0.73
N TYR A 577 3.59 -59.57 1.15
CA TYR A 577 3.94 -59.77 2.55
C TYR A 577 4.51 -58.50 3.18
N TYR A 578 5.40 -57.79 2.49
CA TYR A 578 6.03 -56.57 2.98
C TYR A 578 5.36 -55.34 2.40
N ALA A 579 4.57 -54.64 3.22
CA ALA A 579 3.92 -53.39 2.83
C ALA A 579 4.90 -52.20 2.80
N ASN A 580 6.03 -52.30 3.50
CA ASN A 580 7.09 -51.30 3.48
C ASN A 580 8.43 -51.95 3.17
N ILE A 581 9.14 -51.38 2.21
CA ILE A 581 10.48 -51.79 1.82
C ILE A 581 11.39 -50.58 1.95
N HIS A 582 12.37 -50.66 2.84
CA HIS A 582 13.32 -49.59 3.10
C HIS A 582 14.69 -50.02 2.57
N VAL A 583 15.34 -49.14 1.82
CA VAL A 583 16.66 -49.41 1.23
C VAL A 583 17.65 -48.35 1.70
N ILE A 584 18.79 -48.81 2.23
CA ILE A 584 19.88 -47.96 2.68
C ILE A 584 20.94 -47.87 1.57
N LEU A 585 21.35 -46.65 1.23
CA LEU A 585 22.36 -46.34 0.21
C LEU A 585 23.40 -45.37 0.76
N ASP A 586 24.64 -45.47 0.27
CA ASP A 586 25.67 -44.47 0.52
C ASP A 586 25.49 -43.23 -0.36
N ALA A 587 25.83 -42.06 0.18
CA ALA A 587 25.78 -40.81 -0.57
C ALA A 587 26.68 -40.82 -1.82
N SER A 588 27.73 -41.65 -1.85
CA SER A 588 28.55 -41.82 -3.05
C SER A 588 27.91 -42.69 -4.14
N GLN A 589 26.87 -43.48 -3.82
CA GLN A 589 26.21 -44.41 -4.75
C GLN A 589 25.10 -43.71 -5.56
N THR A 590 25.41 -42.57 -6.19
CA THR A 590 24.42 -41.75 -6.92
C THR A 590 23.75 -42.50 -8.08
N TRP A 591 24.48 -43.35 -8.80
CA TRP A 591 23.94 -44.15 -9.89
C TRP A 591 22.85 -45.14 -9.41
N LEU A 592 23.04 -45.75 -8.24
CA LEU A 592 22.10 -46.70 -7.65
C LEU A 592 20.87 -45.98 -7.10
N LEU A 593 21.09 -44.81 -6.49
CA LEU A 593 20.02 -43.91 -6.07
C LEU A 593 19.11 -43.56 -7.26
N ASP A 594 19.69 -43.07 -8.36
CA ASP A 594 18.91 -42.70 -9.55
C ASP A 594 18.14 -43.88 -10.14
N ARG A 595 18.75 -45.08 -10.15
CA ARG A 595 18.08 -46.30 -10.66
C ARG A 595 16.88 -46.72 -9.81
N LEU A 596 17.00 -46.65 -8.48
CA LEU A 596 15.95 -47.06 -7.56
C LEU A 596 14.87 -45.99 -7.36
N ALA A 597 15.21 -44.71 -7.53
CA ALA A 597 14.32 -43.58 -7.24
C ALA A 597 13.03 -43.58 -8.08
N ALA A 598 13.11 -43.97 -9.36
CA ALA A 598 11.92 -44.07 -10.21
C ALA A 598 10.83 -44.99 -9.60
N SER A 599 11.25 -46.03 -8.87
CA SER A 599 10.37 -47.02 -8.22
C SER A 599 10.08 -46.72 -6.75
N ALA A 600 10.54 -45.60 -6.19
CA ALA A 600 10.42 -45.27 -4.76
C ALA A 600 9.42 -44.13 -4.52
N LEU A 601 8.67 -44.19 -3.40
CA LEU A 601 7.77 -43.13 -2.97
C LEU A 601 8.55 -41.91 -2.47
N SER A 602 9.61 -42.16 -1.70
CA SER A 602 10.35 -41.11 -1.02
C SER A 602 11.84 -41.44 -0.90
N VAL A 603 12.65 -40.38 -0.86
CA VAL A 603 14.07 -40.42 -0.53
C VAL A 603 14.34 -39.58 0.71
N HIS A 604 15.02 -40.17 1.69
CA HIS A 604 15.45 -39.52 2.93
C HIS A 604 16.95 -39.26 2.84
N PHE A 605 17.37 -38.01 2.72
CA PHE A 605 18.77 -37.60 2.80
C PHE A 605 19.14 -37.27 4.24
N ILE A 606 20.17 -37.91 4.77
CA ILE A 606 20.50 -37.91 6.21
C ILE A 606 21.90 -37.37 6.44
N THR A 607 22.00 -36.31 7.23
CA THR A 607 23.27 -35.70 7.65
C THR A 607 23.34 -35.55 9.17
N ASP A 608 24.55 -35.66 9.71
CA ASP A 608 24.90 -35.36 11.10
C ASP A 608 25.23 -33.87 11.31
N CYS A 609 24.94 -33.05 10.30
CA CYS A 609 25.20 -31.62 10.25
C CYS A 609 26.69 -31.25 10.41
N THR A 610 27.61 -32.20 10.23
CA THR A 610 29.04 -31.91 10.18
C THR A 610 29.43 -31.40 8.78
N PRO A 611 30.48 -30.57 8.64
CA PRO A 611 30.91 -30.07 7.33
C PRO A 611 31.17 -31.20 6.31
N ARG A 612 31.74 -32.32 6.76
CA ARG A 612 31.99 -33.50 5.90
C ARG A 612 30.68 -34.18 5.48
N GLY A 613 29.80 -34.45 6.44
CA GLY A 613 28.52 -35.12 6.18
C GLY A 613 27.62 -34.29 5.27
N THR A 614 27.48 -32.99 5.56
CA THR A 614 26.70 -32.03 4.77
C THR A 614 27.22 -31.92 3.35
N GLU A 615 28.53 -31.80 3.12
CA GLU A 615 29.11 -31.71 1.77
C GLU A 615 28.86 -32.98 0.94
N GLN A 616 29.00 -34.16 1.54
CA GLN A 616 28.77 -35.43 0.83
C GLN A 616 27.30 -35.63 0.47
N VAL A 617 26.40 -35.30 1.39
CA VAL A 617 24.95 -35.37 1.16
C VAL A 617 24.51 -34.31 0.15
N LYS A 618 25.06 -33.09 0.21
CA LYS A 618 24.82 -32.04 -0.77
C LYS A 618 25.13 -32.49 -2.19
N ARG A 619 26.29 -33.12 -2.41
CA ARG A 619 26.65 -33.67 -3.74
C ARG A 619 25.66 -34.73 -4.22
N ALA A 620 25.17 -35.58 -3.33
CA ALA A 620 24.16 -36.57 -3.66
C ALA A 620 22.83 -35.91 -4.06
N ILE A 621 22.41 -34.86 -3.34
CA ILE A 621 21.20 -34.07 -3.62
C ILE A 621 21.31 -33.33 -4.95
N GLU A 622 22.42 -32.63 -5.19
CA GLU A 622 22.64 -31.86 -6.42
C GLU A 622 22.75 -32.76 -7.65
N GLY A 623 23.25 -33.99 -7.48
CA GLY A 623 23.30 -35.00 -8.53
C GLY A 623 21.97 -35.70 -8.82
N PHE A 624 20.99 -35.61 -7.91
CA PHE A 624 19.73 -36.34 -7.96
C PHE A 624 18.72 -35.71 -8.92
N LYS A 625 18.16 -36.51 -9.84
CA LYS A 625 17.34 -36.00 -10.95
C LYS A 625 15.88 -36.45 -10.98
N GLU A 626 15.46 -37.35 -10.10
CA GLU A 626 14.07 -37.83 -10.12
C GLU A 626 13.12 -36.76 -9.55
N ASP A 627 12.11 -36.41 -10.34
CA ASP A 627 11.11 -35.39 -10.00
C ASP A 627 9.86 -36.00 -9.34
N ASN A 628 9.43 -37.20 -9.77
CA ASN A 628 8.24 -37.87 -9.24
C ASN A 628 8.58 -38.70 -7.99
N ILE A 629 9.13 -38.05 -6.96
CA ILE A 629 9.51 -38.67 -5.69
C ILE A 629 9.47 -37.64 -4.55
N ALA A 630 8.99 -38.05 -3.39
CA ALA A 630 8.98 -37.19 -2.21
C ALA A 630 10.38 -37.05 -1.62
N ARG A 631 10.88 -35.82 -1.50
CA ARG A 631 12.17 -35.53 -0.89
C ARG A 631 11.99 -35.25 0.60
N LYS A 632 12.87 -35.84 1.41
CA LYS A 632 12.91 -35.61 2.86
C LYS A 632 14.33 -35.39 3.31
N ILE A 633 14.58 -34.37 4.12
CA ILE A 633 15.89 -34.12 4.74
C ILE A 633 15.80 -34.45 6.22
N VAL A 634 16.67 -35.33 6.69
CA VAL A 634 16.84 -35.67 8.10
C VAL A 634 18.11 -35.01 8.61
N LEU A 635 17.94 -34.04 9.51
CA LEU A 635 19.03 -33.37 10.20
C LEU A 635 19.17 -33.96 11.60
N ILE A 636 20.34 -34.55 11.90
CA ILE A 636 20.64 -35.08 13.23
C ILE A 636 21.51 -34.07 13.97
N ASP A 637 21.07 -33.69 15.17
CA ASP A 637 21.78 -32.78 16.08
C ASP A 637 22.23 -31.45 15.40
N PRO A 638 21.31 -30.69 14.76
CA PRO A 638 21.68 -29.49 14.02
C PRO A 638 22.27 -28.41 14.96
N PRO A 639 23.49 -27.88 14.68
CA PRO A 639 24.16 -26.90 15.54
C PRO A 639 23.64 -25.46 15.36
N ILE A 640 22.90 -25.22 14.28
CA ILE A 640 22.29 -23.94 13.93
C ILE A 640 20.83 -24.17 13.54
N GLU A 641 20.11 -23.08 13.28
CA GLU A 641 18.73 -23.11 12.81
C GLU A 641 18.54 -24.05 11.59
N PRO A 642 17.66 -25.07 11.66
CA PRO A 642 17.48 -26.10 10.62
C PRO A 642 17.22 -25.57 9.21
N LEU A 643 16.47 -24.47 9.07
CA LEU A 643 16.17 -23.86 7.77
C LEU A 643 17.41 -23.29 7.08
N ARG A 644 18.41 -22.83 7.84
CA ARG A 644 19.68 -22.35 7.26
C ARG A 644 20.49 -23.51 6.68
N LEU A 645 20.48 -24.67 7.33
CA LEU A 645 21.16 -25.88 6.83
C LEU A 645 20.56 -26.38 5.51
N LEU A 646 19.26 -26.17 5.28
CA LEU A 646 18.65 -26.49 3.97
C LEU A 646 19.24 -25.66 2.83
N SER A 647 19.51 -24.37 3.08
CA SER A 647 20.15 -23.50 2.09
C SER A 647 21.59 -23.95 1.79
N GLU A 648 22.32 -24.45 2.78
CA GLU A 648 23.66 -25.02 2.58
C GLU A 648 23.63 -26.30 1.73
N LEU A 649 22.60 -27.13 1.91
CA LEU A 649 22.36 -28.36 1.14
C LEU A 649 21.81 -28.09 -0.28
N SER A 650 21.61 -26.83 -0.67
CA SER A 650 20.98 -26.45 -1.95
C SER A 650 19.56 -27.02 -2.10
N VAL A 651 18.81 -27.17 -1.01
CA VAL A 651 17.45 -27.74 -0.99
C VAL A 651 16.41 -26.64 -0.83
N ASP A 652 15.37 -26.70 -1.65
CA ASP A 652 14.19 -25.86 -1.49
C ASP A 652 13.30 -26.37 -0.34
N PRO A 653 13.11 -25.60 0.75
CA PRO A 653 12.27 -26.00 1.87
C PRO A 653 10.78 -26.13 1.51
N LEU A 654 10.32 -25.53 0.41
CA LEU A 654 8.91 -25.57 -0.01
C LEU A 654 8.48 -26.92 -0.59
N THR A 655 9.43 -27.68 -1.12
CA THR A 655 9.17 -28.94 -1.85
C THR A 655 9.66 -30.17 -1.11
N THR A 656 10.20 -29.98 0.10
CA THR A 656 10.93 -31.03 0.84
C THR A 656 10.50 -31.07 2.30
N LYS A 657 10.16 -32.27 2.82
CA LYS A 657 9.85 -32.42 4.25
C LYS A 657 11.13 -32.41 5.07
N LEU A 658 11.20 -31.50 6.04
CA LEU A 658 12.28 -31.42 7.01
C LEU A 658 11.96 -32.27 8.24
N ILE A 659 12.90 -33.13 8.63
CA ILE A 659 12.84 -33.98 9.82
C ILE A 659 14.06 -33.63 10.68
N VAL A 660 13.83 -33.24 11.93
CA VAL A 660 14.90 -32.88 12.86
C VAL A 660 14.94 -33.90 13.99
N LEU A 661 16.09 -34.55 14.15
CA LEU A 661 16.33 -35.50 15.24
C LEU A 661 17.32 -34.87 16.24
N PRO A 662 16.96 -34.79 17.53
CA PRO A 662 17.88 -34.31 18.54
C PRO A 662 19.00 -35.33 18.80
N ARG A 663 20.02 -34.92 19.54
CA ARG A 663 21.07 -35.83 20.00
C ARG A 663 20.53 -36.86 20.99
N LEU A 664 20.34 -38.09 20.54
CA LEU A 664 19.89 -39.20 21.39
C LEU A 664 21.07 -40.04 21.90
N ASN A 665 21.49 -39.80 23.15
CA ASN A 665 22.48 -40.65 23.83
C ASN A 665 22.02 -42.13 23.96
N PRO A 666 20.74 -42.45 24.24
CA PRO A 666 20.27 -43.84 24.27
C PRO A 666 20.49 -44.57 22.95
N LEU A 667 20.32 -43.90 21.81
CA LEU A 667 20.53 -44.47 20.48
C LEU A 667 22.00 -44.86 20.26
N LYS A 668 22.94 -44.03 20.74
CA LYS A 668 24.38 -44.35 20.72
C LYS A 668 24.70 -45.54 21.63
N ALA A 669 24.08 -45.61 22.82
CA ALA A 669 24.25 -46.73 23.73
C ALA A 669 23.80 -48.04 23.06
N CYS A 670 22.69 -48.04 22.33
CA CYS A 670 22.21 -49.21 21.58
C CYS A 670 23.25 -49.78 20.60
N SER A 671 23.98 -48.92 19.89
CA SER A 671 25.05 -49.36 18.99
C SER A 671 26.21 -50.05 19.71
N LEU A 672 26.49 -49.68 20.96
CA LEU A 672 27.58 -50.25 21.77
C LEU A 672 27.15 -51.52 22.48
N THR A 673 25.90 -51.57 22.94
CA THR A 673 25.31 -52.72 23.65
C THR A 673 24.72 -53.76 22.71
N ARG A 674 24.68 -53.49 21.40
CA ARG A 674 24.03 -54.33 20.37
C ARG A 674 22.56 -54.59 20.68
N THR A 675 21.87 -53.58 21.21
CA THR A 675 20.43 -53.65 21.47
C THR A 675 19.67 -52.93 20.36
N ARG A 676 18.42 -53.34 20.15
CA ARG A 676 17.59 -52.80 19.06
C ARG A 676 17.01 -51.45 19.48
N PRO A 677 17.26 -50.37 18.72
CA PRO A 677 16.85 -49.02 19.13
C PRO A 677 15.33 -48.83 19.10
N TYR A 678 14.64 -49.54 18.20
CA TYR A 678 13.18 -49.54 18.09
C TYR A 678 12.47 -50.36 19.18
N GLU A 679 13.19 -50.93 20.16
CA GLU A 679 12.59 -51.54 21.36
C GLU A 679 12.57 -50.56 22.55
N SER A 680 13.33 -49.46 22.48
CA SER A 680 13.37 -48.43 23.53
C SER A 680 12.25 -47.39 23.34
N GLN A 681 11.41 -47.23 24.36
CA GLN A 681 10.29 -46.28 24.32
C GLN A 681 10.74 -44.83 24.10
N GLU A 682 11.79 -44.38 24.82
CA GLU A 682 12.36 -43.03 24.72
C GLU A 682 12.82 -42.70 23.29
N ILE A 683 13.41 -43.67 22.60
CA ILE A 683 13.84 -43.50 21.21
C ILE A 683 12.62 -43.47 20.29
N THR A 684 11.66 -44.38 20.51
CA THR A 684 10.50 -44.49 19.61
C THR A 684 9.58 -43.27 19.65
N GLU A 685 9.37 -42.64 20.81
CA GLU A 685 8.54 -41.44 20.93
C GLU A 685 9.11 -40.28 20.12
N VAL A 686 10.43 -40.04 20.23
CA VAL A 686 11.11 -38.99 19.47
C VAL A 686 11.04 -39.22 17.96
N PHE A 687 11.22 -40.47 17.52
CA PHE A 687 11.12 -40.81 16.10
C PHE A 687 9.68 -40.71 15.57
N GLU A 688 8.69 -41.19 16.32
CA GLU A 688 7.27 -41.07 15.93
C GLU A 688 6.81 -39.61 15.86
N GLU A 689 7.31 -38.73 16.73
CA GLU A 689 7.05 -37.29 16.67
C GLU A 689 7.75 -36.64 15.47
N ALA A 690 9.03 -36.92 15.26
CA ALA A 690 9.81 -36.27 14.19
C ALA A 690 9.37 -36.69 12.77
N PHE A 691 8.86 -37.91 12.59
CA PHE A 691 8.42 -38.41 11.28
C PHE A 691 6.93 -38.17 11.00
N ARG A 692 6.14 -37.80 12.02
CA ARG A 692 4.75 -37.33 11.84
C ARG A 692 4.73 -36.13 10.89
#